data_AF-A0A136HVW1-F1
#
_entry.id   AF-A0A136HVW1-F1
#
_cell.length_a   1.000
_cell.length_b   1.000
_cell.length_c   1.000
_cell.angle_alpha   90.00
_cell.angle_beta   90.00
_cell.angle_gamma   90.00
#
_symmetry.space_group_name_H-M   'P 1'
#
loop_
_entity.id
_entity.type
_entity.pdbx_description
1 polymer ?
#
loop_
_entity_poly.entity_id
_entity_poly.type
_entity_poly.pdbx_seq_one_letter_code
_entity_poly.pdbx_strand_id
1 'polypeptide(L)'
;MQRSNFYLVTGFHRSGTSLVAKTLLDSGINMGSTLLGASFANPYGHVEDCEIVEFHDEILCRNNSDWRFFGEVELNTTDEDVKRLKKYLARRRKLDGPIGVKDPRAINFLELWNEASEGTLKTIVVFRDWRLSVSSILKRHSREFFNHIDSASNRKEDYSFWQFPDLAAQMWLTAAEKAIDWYNKHSENVILFNLEQFIDDKASIVSVLPGKNIPHSIFEANPSDRSVLQNGYLTAMLQMISPSLIEKCENALRNLKSISPPSPANTGIANELTIDKSLASLCKALIMRESNRIKTPSLLPSTALKKETSDIEKEIPKESHMEYEECYWKAIRLGDTKSAECFLHRANILYDAPWRWMYLGDIYFNKKNMHLAELCYVRASELQPSNATFYAKLVQLHCKSKNREKAEKLIKHALHLDNNNPTALLAYKAFTEAFNVSETTIDTSQEKLQQNSTRCSFMPFPPPYSEIIELQKTQKNFSRAIDNYNVFFNFLTQDVDTWFNDALTLLPPQSRECFLEYTLSNLGKVVDTQSLAAAFEFEDIGTYELNQLPERSIDLGLRIGVHIHAFYISILPEILLYLKQIHIEKIVITCLHEDVNKVKVLTEKQANIIIKAVPNKGRDILPWLNISPILSSCDIVIKLHTKSSPHASHLKQWRLQLLWSLIETNNIQSIMKAFKQDKNLGVVIPDYHPALHGDINWGMNLEKGKQLAHELNILIPDEMEKFPAGSMFVYRPDALVQLNQLRIGELDIEEELGQQDGTFMHALERLIIPLCESGQYDAKYTSELPNHMLNQIKKLQVQ
;
A
#
# COMPACT_ATOMS: atom_id res chain seq x y z
N MET A 1 15.44 -32.12 35.48
CA MET A 1 15.21 -30.69 35.16
C MET A 1 13.70 -30.49 35.03
N GLN A 2 13.13 -29.58 35.82
CA GLN A 2 11.72 -29.21 35.70
C GLN A 2 11.53 -28.61 34.30
N ARG A 3 10.69 -29.21 33.44
CA ARG A 3 10.43 -28.68 32.09
C ARG A 3 9.89 -27.25 32.25
N SER A 4 10.52 -26.25 31.64
CA SER A 4 10.01 -24.88 31.63
C SER A 4 8.59 -24.85 31.06
N ASN A 5 7.66 -24.20 31.76
CA ASN A 5 6.29 -24.03 31.28
C ASN A 5 6.28 -23.22 29.98
N PHE A 6 5.48 -23.65 29.01
CA PHE A 6 5.30 -22.99 27.72
C PHE A 6 3.91 -22.36 27.64
N TYR A 7 3.86 -21.05 27.38
CA TYR A 7 2.63 -20.27 27.29
C TYR A 7 2.29 -19.88 25.86
N LEU A 8 1.11 -20.29 25.38
CA LEU A 8 0.59 -19.85 24.08
C LEU A 8 -0.43 -18.72 24.27
N VAL A 9 -0.07 -17.51 23.83
CA VAL A 9 -1.00 -16.35 23.84
C VAL A 9 -1.75 -16.30 22.51
N THR A 10 -3.07 -16.33 22.57
CA THR A 10 -3.93 -16.34 21.38
C THR A 10 -5.28 -15.67 21.62
N GLY A 11 -6.12 -15.58 20.59
CA GLY A 11 -7.42 -14.94 20.59
C GLY A 11 -7.72 -14.33 19.22
N PHE A 12 -8.86 -13.64 19.08
CA PHE A 12 -9.17 -12.95 17.83
C PHE A 12 -8.16 -11.82 17.54
N HIS A 13 -7.89 -11.58 16.25
CA HIS A 13 -7.09 -10.45 15.81
C HIS A 13 -7.63 -9.14 16.42
N ARG A 14 -6.75 -8.18 16.75
CA ARG A 14 -7.18 -6.88 17.33
C ARG A 14 -7.90 -6.97 18.70
N SER A 15 -7.84 -8.12 19.39
CA SER A 15 -8.32 -8.28 20.78
C SER A 15 -7.28 -7.97 21.86
N GLY A 16 -6.16 -7.33 21.50
CA GLY A 16 -5.11 -6.95 22.44
C GLY A 16 -4.12 -8.07 22.81
N THR A 17 -4.08 -9.16 22.04
CA THR A 17 -3.09 -10.24 22.22
C THR A 17 -1.65 -9.74 22.20
N SER A 18 -1.33 -8.71 21.40
CA SER A 18 0.00 -8.07 21.40
C SER A 18 0.31 -7.32 22.70
N LEU A 19 -0.68 -6.66 23.31
CA LEU A 19 -0.52 -5.96 24.60
C LEU A 19 -0.22 -6.96 25.72
N VAL A 20 -0.97 -8.05 25.74
CA VAL A 20 -0.77 -9.15 26.71
C VAL A 20 0.60 -9.79 26.51
N ALA A 21 0.97 -10.14 25.27
CA ALA A 21 2.29 -10.71 24.97
C ALA A 21 3.45 -9.76 25.30
N LYS A 22 3.27 -8.44 25.09
CA LYS A 22 4.25 -7.44 25.51
C LYS A 22 4.39 -7.40 27.03
N THR A 23 3.28 -7.51 27.76
CA THR A 23 3.29 -7.59 29.24
C THR A 23 4.04 -8.84 29.72
N LEU A 24 3.89 -9.98 29.04
CA LEU A 24 4.66 -11.20 29.31
C LEU A 24 6.16 -10.98 29.04
N LEU A 25 6.50 -10.41 27.88
CA LEU A 25 7.89 -10.09 27.53
C LEU A 25 8.54 -9.18 28.56
N ASP A 26 7.83 -8.13 28.99
CA ASP A 26 8.30 -7.18 30.00
C ASP A 26 8.36 -7.79 31.42
N SER A 27 7.63 -8.90 31.65
CA SER A 27 7.71 -9.71 32.87
C SER A 27 8.80 -10.80 32.81
N GLY A 28 9.65 -10.78 31.78
CA GLY A 28 10.80 -11.70 31.65
C GLY A 28 10.50 -13.03 30.94
N ILE A 29 9.36 -13.17 30.26
CA ILE A 29 9.05 -14.36 29.47
C ILE A 29 9.69 -14.22 28.08
N ASN A 30 10.45 -15.23 27.66
CA ASN A 30 11.00 -15.24 26.31
C ASN A 30 9.88 -15.59 25.30
N MET A 31 9.42 -14.60 24.52
CA MET A 31 8.26 -14.73 23.62
C MET A 31 8.57 -15.17 22.18
N GLY A 32 9.85 -15.27 21.80
CA GLY A 32 10.24 -15.73 20.47
C GLY A 32 11.72 -15.49 20.19
N SER A 33 12.21 -15.97 19.05
CA SER A 33 13.61 -15.78 18.63
C SER A 33 13.77 -14.59 17.70
N THR A 34 12.85 -14.46 16.75
CA THR A 34 12.76 -13.33 15.82
C THR A 34 11.34 -12.79 15.89
N LEU A 35 11.17 -11.66 16.59
CA LEU A 35 9.85 -11.06 16.78
C LEU A 35 9.50 -10.13 15.63
N LEU A 36 8.22 -10.13 15.22
CA LEU A 36 7.70 -9.18 14.25
C LEU A 36 7.86 -7.74 14.76
N GLY A 37 8.59 -6.92 14.00
CA GLY A 37 8.86 -5.53 14.37
C GLY A 37 7.62 -4.65 14.45
N ALA A 38 7.82 -3.39 14.87
CA ALA A 38 6.78 -2.37 14.87
C ALA A 38 6.12 -2.22 13.49
N SER A 39 4.80 -2.03 13.49
CA SER A 39 4.04 -1.66 12.29
C SER A 39 3.18 -0.43 12.57
N PHE A 40 2.63 0.20 11.53
CA PHE A 40 1.72 1.35 11.69
C PHE A 40 0.52 0.99 12.60
N ALA A 41 0.00 -0.24 12.49
CA ALA A 41 -1.14 -0.73 13.25
C ALA A 41 -0.79 -1.10 14.70
N ASN A 42 0.50 -1.18 15.02
CA ASN A 42 1.04 -1.47 16.34
C ASN A 42 2.47 -0.89 16.47
N PRO A 43 2.60 0.37 16.92
CA PRO A 43 3.87 1.07 17.01
C PRO A 43 4.91 0.41 17.92
N TYR A 44 4.48 -0.50 18.82
CA TYR A 44 5.34 -1.17 19.79
C TYR A 44 5.86 -2.55 19.31
N GLY A 45 5.51 -2.99 18.11
CA GLY A 45 5.87 -4.33 17.63
C GLY A 45 4.81 -5.37 17.89
N HIS A 46 4.73 -6.31 16.96
CA HIS A 46 3.89 -7.50 17.06
C HIS A 46 4.75 -8.56 17.72
N VAL A 47 4.53 -8.88 18.99
CA VAL A 47 5.32 -9.85 19.78
C VAL A 47 5.09 -11.31 19.30
N GLU A 48 4.80 -11.47 18.01
CA GLU A 48 4.69 -12.70 17.26
C GLU A 48 6.07 -13.20 16.84
N ASP A 49 6.34 -14.49 16.99
CA ASP A 49 7.54 -15.13 16.43
C ASP A 49 7.33 -15.41 14.94
N CYS A 50 8.20 -14.88 14.07
CA CYS A 50 8.10 -15.02 12.61
C CYS A 50 7.96 -16.48 12.17
N GLU A 51 8.69 -17.41 12.80
CA GLU A 51 8.66 -18.83 12.42
C GLU A 51 7.26 -19.44 12.62
N ILE A 52 6.53 -18.99 13.63
CA ILE A 52 5.17 -19.48 13.93
C ILE A 52 4.13 -18.81 13.04
N VAL A 53 4.32 -17.53 12.70
CA VAL A 53 3.45 -16.85 11.75
C VAL A 53 3.55 -17.51 10.38
N GLU A 54 4.76 -17.74 9.87
CA GLU A 54 5.01 -18.46 8.63
C GLU A 54 4.40 -19.87 8.68
N PHE A 55 4.58 -20.59 9.78
CA PHE A 55 4.00 -21.92 9.96
C PHE A 55 2.46 -21.94 9.86
N HIS A 56 1.76 -21.03 10.53
CA HIS A 56 0.30 -20.96 10.44
C HIS A 56 -0.17 -20.50 9.05
N ASP A 57 0.51 -19.52 8.43
CA ASP A 57 0.17 -19.05 7.09
C ASP A 57 0.36 -20.16 6.04
N GLU A 58 1.41 -21.01 6.18
CA GLU A 58 1.60 -22.20 5.33
C GLU A 58 0.43 -23.19 5.45
N ILE A 59 -0.02 -23.50 6.68
CA ILE A 59 -1.15 -24.42 6.89
C ILE A 59 -2.44 -23.85 6.28
N LEU A 60 -2.72 -22.57 6.50
CA LEU A 60 -3.89 -21.89 5.94
C LEU A 60 -3.85 -21.91 4.41
N CYS A 61 -2.70 -21.57 3.82
CA CYS A 61 -2.51 -21.55 2.38
C CYS A 61 -2.73 -22.94 1.74
N ARG A 62 -2.20 -24.02 2.34
CA ARG A 62 -2.44 -25.40 1.87
C ARG A 62 -3.91 -25.82 1.93
N ASN A 63 -4.72 -25.18 2.79
CA ASN A 63 -6.15 -25.41 2.91
C ASN A 63 -6.98 -24.40 2.10
N ASN A 64 -6.37 -23.66 1.16
CA ASN A 64 -7.01 -22.62 0.34
C ASN A 64 -7.67 -21.50 1.17
N SER A 65 -7.06 -21.14 2.29
CA SER A 65 -7.48 -20.04 3.15
C SER A 65 -6.28 -19.14 3.49
N ASP A 66 -6.51 -18.12 4.30
CA ASP A 66 -5.50 -17.20 4.80
C ASP A 66 -5.85 -16.72 6.22
N TRP A 67 -5.17 -15.68 6.70
CA TRP A 67 -5.36 -15.14 8.04
C TRP A 67 -6.80 -14.63 8.31
N ARG A 68 -7.62 -14.44 7.28
CA ARG A 68 -9.04 -14.08 7.35
C ARG A 68 -9.96 -15.27 7.54
N PHE A 69 -9.43 -16.46 7.83
CA PHE A 69 -10.19 -17.66 8.13
C PHE A 69 -11.32 -17.41 9.14
N PHE A 70 -12.51 -17.84 8.77
CA PHE A 70 -13.74 -17.75 9.57
C PHE A 70 -14.49 -19.08 9.63
N GLY A 71 -13.86 -20.20 9.28
CA GLY A 71 -14.51 -21.53 9.30
C GLY A 71 -15.14 -21.91 7.96
N GLU A 72 -14.73 -21.26 6.88
CA GLU A 72 -15.20 -21.51 5.52
C GLU A 72 -14.71 -22.85 4.94
N VAL A 73 -13.65 -23.42 5.52
CA VAL A 73 -13.08 -24.73 5.18
C VAL A 73 -12.72 -25.51 6.44
N GLU A 74 -12.69 -26.84 6.35
CA GLU A 74 -12.10 -27.69 7.38
C GLU A 74 -10.58 -27.65 7.27
N LEU A 75 -9.90 -27.28 8.37
CA LEU A 75 -8.44 -27.15 8.38
C LEU A 75 -7.80 -28.53 8.60
N ASN A 76 -7.28 -29.10 7.52
CA ASN A 76 -6.51 -30.34 7.58
C ASN A 76 -5.07 -30.05 8.03
N THR A 77 -4.67 -30.72 9.12
CA THR A 77 -3.29 -30.73 9.62
C THR A 77 -2.68 -32.11 9.39
N THR A 78 -1.36 -32.18 9.27
CA THR A 78 -0.62 -33.40 8.93
C THR A 78 0.31 -33.82 10.06
N ASP A 79 0.74 -35.08 10.08
CA ASP A 79 1.76 -35.58 11.02
C ASP A 79 3.07 -34.77 10.93
N GLU A 80 3.37 -34.20 9.75
CA GLU A 80 4.57 -33.38 9.56
C GLU A 80 4.44 -32.02 10.26
N ASP A 81 3.23 -31.45 10.31
CA ASP A 81 2.96 -30.22 11.08
C ASP A 81 3.19 -30.47 12.58
N VAL A 82 2.72 -31.62 13.09
CA VAL A 82 2.95 -32.04 14.48
C VAL A 82 4.45 -32.18 14.76
N LYS A 83 5.21 -32.82 13.86
CA LYS A 83 6.67 -32.98 14.01
C LYS A 83 7.40 -31.64 13.99
N ARG A 84 7.06 -30.74 13.07
CA ARG A 84 7.65 -29.39 12.98
C ARG A 84 7.40 -28.61 14.28
N LEU A 85 6.17 -28.65 14.78
CA LEU A 85 5.82 -27.97 16.03
C LEU A 85 6.49 -28.59 17.27
N LYS A 86 6.62 -29.93 17.32
CA LYS A 86 7.42 -30.64 18.33
C LYS A 86 8.89 -30.21 18.31
N LYS A 87 9.48 -30.07 17.12
CA LYS A 87 10.87 -29.59 16.96
C LYS A 87 11.02 -28.14 17.44
N TYR A 88 10.06 -27.27 17.10
CA TYR A 88 10.01 -25.90 17.60
C TYR A 88 9.97 -25.87 19.14
N LEU A 89 9.00 -26.58 19.75
CA LEU A 89 8.85 -26.68 21.20
C LEU A 89 10.11 -27.23 21.88
N ALA A 90 10.72 -28.29 21.32
CA ALA A 90 11.93 -28.89 21.85
C ALA A 90 13.12 -27.92 21.83
N ARG A 91 13.27 -27.10 20.79
CA ARG A 91 14.30 -26.07 20.72
C ARG A 91 14.05 -24.97 21.75
N ARG A 92 12.81 -24.49 21.88
CA ARG A 92 12.44 -23.42 22.82
C ARG A 92 12.59 -23.87 24.28
N ARG A 93 12.22 -25.11 24.61
CA ARG A 93 12.35 -25.71 25.96
C ARG A 93 13.80 -25.94 26.43
N LYS A 94 14.80 -25.78 25.55
CA LYS A 94 16.22 -25.79 25.94
C LYS A 94 16.70 -24.45 26.52
N LEU A 95 15.91 -23.39 26.38
CA LEU A 95 16.24 -22.09 26.93
C LEU A 95 15.96 -22.07 28.43
N ASP A 96 16.79 -21.37 29.17
CA ASP A 96 16.58 -21.13 30.60
C ASP A 96 15.43 -20.13 30.82
N GLY A 97 14.62 -20.38 31.86
CA GLY A 97 13.53 -19.50 32.26
C GLY A 97 12.16 -19.79 31.61
N PRO A 98 11.13 -18.96 31.89
CA PRO A 98 9.81 -19.11 31.33
C PRO A 98 9.78 -18.73 29.85
N ILE A 99 9.07 -19.54 29.05
CA ILE A 99 9.01 -19.38 27.59
C ILE A 99 7.56 -19.27 27.12
N GLY A 100 7.34 -18.51 26.06
CA GLY A 100 6.04 -18.37 25.43
C GLY A 100 6.15 -18.11 23.94
N VAL A 101 4.98 -18.03 23.31
CA VAL A 101 4.80 -17.55 21.94
C VAL A 101 3.42 -16.91 21.81
N LYS A 102 3.29 -15.99 20.86
CA LYS A 102 2.02 -15.37 20.52
C LYS A 102 1.75 -15.49 19.04
N ASP A 103 0.54 -15.90 18.70
CA ASP A 103 -0.05 -15.72 17.37
C ASP A 103 -1.59 -15.76 17.52
N PRO A 104 -2.34 -14.72 17.13
CA PRO A 104 -3.80 -14.75 17.15
C PRO A 104 -4.39 -15.93 16.36
N ARG A 105 -3.74 -16.31 15.25
CA ARG A 105 -4.19 -17.42 14.38
C ARG A 105 -4.12 -18.77 15.08
N ALA A 106 -3.30 -18.90 16.14
CA ALA A 106 -3.15 -20.15 16.88
C ALA A 106 -4.47 -20.63 17.50
N ILE A 107 -5.48 -19.75 17.66
CA ILE A 107 -6.83 -20.13 18.08
C ILE A 107 -7.44 -21.18 17.15
N ASN A 108 -7.04 -21.18 15.87
CA ASN A 108 -7.51 -22.13 14.87
C ASN A 108 -6.81 -23.48 14.93
N PHE A 109 -5.70 -23.59 15.67
CA PHE A 109 -4.79 -24.74 15.67
C PHE A 109 -4.54 -25.30 17.08
N LEU A 110 -5.43 -25.04 18.04
CA LEU A 110 -5.21 -25.41 19.45
C LEU A 110 -5.03 -26.92 19.65
N GLU A 111 -5.77 -27.75 18.91
CA GLU A 111 -5.63 -29.21 18.98
C GLU A 111 -4.24 -29.66 18.47
N LEU A 112 -3.74 -29.07 17.37
CA LEU A 112 -2.39 -29.32 16.85
C LEU A 112 -1.31 -28.92 17.86
N TRP A 113 -1.46 -27.75 18.50
CA TRP A 113 -0.57 -27.31 19.57
C TRP A 113 -0.61 -28.26 20.77
N ASN A 114 -1.78 -28.74 21.14
CA ASN A 114 -1.97 -29.64 22.27
C ASN A 114 -1.31 -31.00 22.01
N GLU A 115 -1.50 -31.57 20.82
CA GLU A 115 -0.84 -32.81 20.38
C GLU A 115 0.68 -32.65 20.37
N ALA A 116 1.20 -31.56 19.79
CA ALA A 116 2.64 -31.29 19.77
C ALA A 116 3.22 -31.09 21.18
N SER A 117 2.42 -30.58 22.11
CA SER A 117 2.81 -30.39 23.51
C SER A 117 2.67 -31.63 24.39
N GLU A 118 2.17 -32.74 23.86
CA GLU A 118 1.84 -33.96 24.63
C GLU A 118 0.79 -33.70 25.73
N GLY A 119 -0.21 -32.85 25.45
CA GLY A 119 -1.28 -32.54 26.41
C GLY A 119 -0.89 -31.55 27.53
N THR A 120 0.27 -30.90 27.43
CA THR A 120 0.80 -30.00 28.47
C THR A 120 0.65 -28.52 28.14
N LEU A 121 -0.08 -28.18 27.08
CA LEU A 121 -0.23 -26.81 26.59
C LEU A 121 -0.94 -25.92 27.62
N LYS A 122 -0.30 -24.82 28.01
CA LYS A 122 -0.95 -23.74 28.76
C LYS A 122 -1.31 -22.61 27.80
N THR A 123 -2.58 -22.22 27.74
CA THR A 123 -3.05 -21.16 26.84
C THR A 123 -3.55 -19.93 27.59
N ILE A 124 -3.24 -18.77 27.05
CA ILE A 124 -3.73 -17.46 27.49
C ILE A 124 -4.59 -16.92 26.34
N VAL A 125 -5.90 -17.01 26.49
CA VAL A 125 -6.88 -16.61 25.50
C VAL A 125 -7.44 -15.24 25.86
N VAL A 126 -7.15 -14.25 25.02
CA VAL A 126 -7.60 -12.88 25.21
C VAL A 126 -8.78 -12.61 24.30
N PHE A 127 -9.90 -12.18 24.87
CA PHE A 127 -11.05 -11.74 24.08
C PHE A 127 -11.38 -10.28 24.32
N ARG A 128 -12.12 -9.72 23.39
CA ARG A 128 -12.57 -8.33 23.39
C ARG A 128 -13.97 -8.25 22.82
N ASP A 129 -14.72 -7.21 23.18
CA ASP A 129 -16.01 -6.93 22.55
C ASP A 129 -15.87 -6.95 21.02
N TRP A 130 -16.76 -7.68 20.36
CA TRP A 130 -16.73 -7.90 18.92
C TRP A 130 -16.84 -6.57 18.16
N ARG A 131 -17.63 -5.61 18.67
CA ARG A 131 -17.80 -4.29 18.06
C ARG A 131 -16.49 -3.53 18.02
N LEU A 132 -15.73 -3.54 19.12
CA LEU A 132 -14.43 -2.87 19.21
C LEU A 132 -13.38 -3.55 18.33
N SER A 133 -13.44 -4.87 18.21
CA SER A 133 -12.49 -5.66 17.43
C SER A 133 -12.71 -5.49 15.93
N VAL A 134 -13.96 -5.61 15.47
CA VAL A 134 -14.37 -5.35 14.08
C VAL A 134 -14.08 -3.89 13.70
N SER A 135 -14.46 -2.94 14.56
CA SER A 135 -14.18 -1.53 14.32
C SER A 135 -12.67 -1.25 14.19
N SER A 136 -11.82 -1.97 14.95
CA SER A 136 -10.37 -1.87 14.83
C SER A 136 -9.83 -2.40 13.50
N ILE A 137 -10.42 -3.45 12.94
CA ILE A 137 -10.10 -3.95 11.60
C ILE A 137 -10.47 -2.90 10.55
N LEU A 138 -11.71 -2.39 10.58
CA LEU A 138 -12.19 -1.40 9.60
C LEU A 138 -11.38 -0.10 9.67
N LYS A 139 -11.06 0.38 10.88
CA LYS A 139 -10.20 1.56 11.06
C LYS A 139 -8.78 1.35 10.52
N ARG A 140 -8.23 0.13 10.62
CA ARG A 140 -6.91 -0.20 10.07
C ARG A 140 -6.94 -0.18 8.55
N HIS A 141 -7.84 -0.92 7.93
CA HIS A 141 -7.85 -1.07 6.47
C HIS A 141 -8.28 0.23 5.74
N SER A 142 -9.05 1.11 6.40
CA SER A 142 -9.45 2.42 5.82
C SER A 142 -8.28 3.41 5.83
N ARG A 143 -7.27 3.15 6.66
CA ARG A 143 -6.02 3.92 6.69
C ARG A 143 -5.02 3.36 5.69
N GLU A 144 -4.94 2.03 5.56
CA GLU A 144 -4.13 1.37 4.52
C GLU A 144 -4.55 1.77 3.11
N PHE A 145 -5.84 2.08 2.93
CA PHE A 145 -6.37 2.62 1.70
C PHE A 145 -5.51 3.81 1.18
N PHE A 146 -5.24 4.82 2.02
CA PHE A 146 -4.44 5.99 1.61
C PHE A 146 -2.94 5.82 1.70
N ASN A 147 -2.42 4.70 2.18
CA ASN A 147 -0.98 4.51 2.26
C ASN A 147 -0.35 4.22 0.88
N HIS A 148 -1.18 4.10 -0.17
CA HIS A 148 -0.73 3.76 -1.50
C HIS A 148 -1.50 4.53 -2.58
N ILE A 149 -0.87 4.72 -3.74
CA ILE A 149 -1.39 5.48 -4.90
C ILE A 149 -2.02 4.55 -5.96
N ASP A 150 -1.91 3.24 -5.78
CA ASP A 150 -2.52 2.28 -6.70
C ASP A 150 -4.05 2.37 -6.68
N SER A 151 -4.68 2.02 -7.81
CA SER A 151 -6.13 1.97 -7.92
C SER A 151 -6.75 0.99 -6.92
N ALA A 152 -7.96 1.29 -6.46
CA ALA A 152 -8.76 0.44 -5.58
C ALA A 152 -8.82 -1.04 -6.02
N SER A 153 -8.91 -1.27 -7.34
CA SER A 153 -8.96 -2.59 -7.98
C SER A 153 -7.74 -3.48 -7.71
N ASN A 154 -6.57 -2.88 -7.46
CA ASN A 154 -5.32 -3.59 -7.18
C ASN A 154 -5.15 -3.92 -5.68
N ARG A 155 -6.07 -3.47 -4.82
CA ARG A 155 -5.99 -3.58 -3.35
C ARG A 155 -7.05 -4.50 -2.74
N LYS A 156 -7.32 -5.65 -3.38
CA LYS A 156 -8.44 -6.54 -3.01
C LYS A 156 -8.45 -6.96 -1.53
N GLU A 157 -7.29 -7.14 -0.91
CA GLU A 157 -7.21 -7.53 0.50
C GLU A 157 -7.73 -6.44 1.45
N ASP A 158 -7.32 -5.17 1.25
CA ASP A 158 -7.78 -4.06 2.07
C ASP A 158 -9.28 -3.86 1.95
N TYR A 159 -9.82 -4.06 0.75
CA TYR A 159 -11.24 -3.90 0.47
C TYR A 159 -12.13 -5.02 0.98
N SER A 160 -11.55 -6.19 1.26
CA SER A 160 -12.32 -7.40 1.53
C SER A 160 -13.31 -7.26 2.68
N PHE A 161 -12.99 -6.48 3.72
CA PHE A 161 -13.88 -6.24 4.86
C PHE A 161 -15.10 -5.35 4.56
N TRP A 162 -15.05 -4.61 3.46
CA TRP A 162 -16.19 -3.85 2.94
C TRP A 162 -16.88 -4.56 1.78
N GLN A 163 -16.15 -5.36 0.99
CA GLN A 163 -16.74 -6.21 -0.06
C GLN A 163 -17.56 -7.36 0.52
N PHE A 164 -17.10 -7.90 1.64
CA PHE A 164 -17.75 -8.95 2.41
C PHE A 164 -18.14 -8.40 3.80
N PRO A 165 -19.30 -7.71 3.89
CA PRO A 165 -19.79 -7.01 5.08
C PRO A 165 -19.70 -7.79 6.40
N ASP A 166 -19.95 -9.09 6.34
CA ASP A 166 -20.02 -9.99 7.50
C ASP A 166 -18.65 -10.56 7.90
N LEU A 167 -17.62 -10.45 7.05
CA LEU A 167 -16.35 -11.17 7.18
C LEU A 167 -15.68 -10.98 8.55
N ALA A 168 -15.46 -9.73 8.96
CA ALA A 168 -14.77 -9.44 10.22
C ALA A 168 -15.55 -9.97 11.45
N ALA A 169 -16.88 -9.91 11.40
CA ALA A 169 -17.73 -10.42 12.47
C ALA A 169 -17.78 -11.96 12.48
N GLN A 170 -17.79 -12.61 11.31
CA GLN A 170 -17.66 -14.07 11.20
C GLN A 170 -16.33 -14.55 11.75
N MET A 171 -15.22 -13.91 11.39
CA MET A 171 -13.90 -14.25 11.92
C MET A 171 -13.87 -14.11 13.46
N TRP A 172 -14.48 -13.05 14.01
CA TRP A 172 -14.56 -12.86 15.46
C TRP A 172 -15.39 -13.96 16.13
N LEU A 173 -16.56 -14.28 15.56
CA LEU A 173 -17.46 -15.31 16.08
C LEU A 173 -16.77 -16.67 16.11
N THR A 174 -16.12 -17.07 15.01
CA THR A 174 -15.40 -18.34 14.91
C THR A 174 -14.28 -18.43 15.93
N ALA A 175 -13.53 -17.35 16.16
CA ALA A 175 -12.51 -17.32 17.20
C ALA A 175 -13.11 -17.40 18.62
N ALA A 176 -14.25 -16.75 18.86
CA ALA A 176 -14.97 -16.78 20.13
C ALA A 176 -15.51 -18.19 20.44
N GLU A 177 -16.14 -18.85 19.47
CA GLU A 177 -16.65 -20.22 19.60
C GLU A 177 -15.50 -21.20 19.89
N LYS A 178 -14.40 -21.13 19.13
CA LYS A 178 -13.20 -21.95 19.40
C LYS A 178 -12.60 -21.70 20.79
N ALA A 179 -12.60 -20.44 21.26
CA ALA A 179 -12.15 -20.11 22.60
C ALA A 179 -13.04 -20.73 23.70
N ILE A 180 -14.37 -20.67 23.52
CA ILE A 180 -15.34 -21.27 24.44
C ILE A 180 -15.18 -22.79 24.47
N ASP A 181 -15.14 -23.43 23.30
CA ASP A 181 -14.99 -24.88 23.19
C ASP A 181 -13.67 -25.37 23.82
N TRP A 182 -12.59 -24.65 23.58
CA TRP A 182 -11.29 -24.94 24.18
C TRP A 182 -11.31 -24.82 25.70
N TYR A 183 -11.92 -23.75 26.23
CA TYR A 183 -12.06 -23.55 27.67
C TYR A 183 -12.88 -24.68 28.32
N ASN A 184 -13.98 -25.10 27.68
CA ASN A 184 -14.83 -26.18 28.18
C ASN A 184 -14.10 -27.53 28.24
N LYS A 185 -13.19 -27.79 27.29
CA LYS A 185 -12.39 -29.03 27.26
C LYS A 185 -11.19 -29.03 28.19
N HIS A 186 -10.54 -27.88 28.40
CA HIS A 186 -9.22 -27.77 29.02
C HIS A 186 -9.13 -26.70 30.13
N SER A 187 -10.21 -26.47 30.86
CA SER A 187 -10.35 -25.36 31.82
C SER A 187 -9.19 -25.22 32.83
N GLU A 188 -8.52 -26.31 33.21
CA GLU A 188 -7.36 -26.35 34.10
C GLU A 188 -6.07 -25.78 33.50
N ASN A 189 -6.01 -25.68 32.16
CA ASN A 189 -4.86 -25.26 31.38
C ASN A 189 -5.08 -23.95 30.61
N VAL A 190 -6.29 -23.38 30.67
CA VAL A 190 -6.69 -22.17 29.93
C VAL A 190 -6.93 -21.01 30.89
N ILE A 191 -6.30 -19.87 30.63
CA ILE A 191 -6.70 -18.58 31.21
C ILE A 191 -7.41 -17.80 30.11
N LEU A 192 -8.68 -17.48 30.32
CA LEU A 192 -9.50 -16.72 29.39
C LEU A 192 -10.01 -15.45 30.06
N PHE A 193 -9.75 -14.28 29.48
CA PHE A 193 -10.17 -13.00 30.05
C PHE A 193 -10.42 -11.92 28.99
N ASN A 194 -11.20 -10.92 29.40
CA ASN A 194 -11.47 -9.73 28.61
C ASN A 194 -10.27 -8.76 28.66
N LEU A 195 -9.92 -8.16 27.52
CA LEU A 195 -8.80 -7.21 27.43
C LEU A 195 -8.95 -6.01 28.37
N GLU A 196 -10.13 -5.40 28.44
CA GLU A 196 -10.37 -4.23 29.28
C GLU A 196 -10.27 -4.57 30.77
N GLN A 197 -10.72 -5.75 31.18
CA GLN A 197 -10.46 -6.28 32.53
C GLN A 197 -8.97 -6.41 32.81
N PHE A 198 -8.15 -6.88 31.87
CA PHE A 198 -6.71 -6.99 32.05
C PHE A 198 -6.01 -5.63 32.27
N ILE A 199 -6.55 -4.57 31.69
CA ILE A 199 -6.02 -3.22 31.80
C ILE A 199 -6.49 -2.55 33.10
N ASP A 200 -7.80 -2.60 33.35
CA ASP A 200 -8.44 -1.84 34.44
C ASP A 200 -8.39 -2.61 35.78
N ASP A 201 -8.36 -3.95 35.76
CA ASP A 201 -8.37 -4.84 36.94
C ASP A 201 -7.54 -6.12 36.71
N LYS A 202 -6.23 -5.96 36.50
CA LYS A 202 -5.29 -7.08 36.37
C LYS A 202 -5.33 -8.02 37.59
N ALA A 203 -5.66 -7.50 38.78
CA ALA A 203 -5.63 -8.25 40.03
C ALA A 203 -6.64 -9.40 40.06
N SER A 204 -7.85 -9.22 39.52
CA SER A 204 -8.84 -10.31 39.43
C SER A 204 -8.35 -11.47 38.57
N ILE A 205 -7.65 -11.18 37.47
CA ILE A 205 -7.04 -12.22 36.60
C ILE A 205 -5.87 -12.91 37.32
N VAL A 206 -5.01 -12.15 38.00
CA VAL A 206 -3.86 -12.70 38.75
C VAL A 206 -4.33 -13.63 39.86
N SER A 207 -5.48 -13.35 40.50
CA SER A 207 -6.03 -14.15 41.60
C SER A 207 -6.41 -15.59 41.21
N VAL A 208 -6.75 -15.84 39.94
CA VAL A 208 -7.19 -17.17 39.47
C VAL A 208 -6.04 -18.05 38.93
N LEU A 209 -4.84 -17.49 38.75
CA LEU A 209 -3.68 -18.20 38.19
C LEU A 209 -3.21 -19.41 39.03
N PRO A 210 -3.14 -19.33 40.38
CA PRO A 210 -2.66 -20.44 41.20
C PRO A 210 -3.52 -21.70 41.04
N GLY A 211 -4.84 -21.54 40.91
CA GLY A 211 -5.78 -22.64 40.68
C GLY A 211 -5.55 -23.37 39.35
N LYS A 212 -4.78 -22.79 38.42
CA LYS A 212 -4.43 -23.33 37.10
C LYS A 212 -2.97 -23.77 36.97
N ASN A 213 -2.23 -23.82 38.09
CA ASN A 213 -0.78 -24.07 38.13
C ASN A 213 0.03 -23.07 37.28
N ILE A 214 -0.36 -21.79 37.30
CA ILE A 214 0.34 -20.71 36.60
C ILE A 214 0.85 -19.70 37.63
N PRO A 215 2.15 -19.34 37.63
CA PRO A 215 2.72 -18.44 38.62
C PRO A 215 2.28 -17.00 38.36
N HIS A 216 2.10 -16.21 39.44
CA HIS A 216 1.74 -14.78 39.32
C HIS A 216 2.78 -13.94 38.58
N SER A 217 4.04 -14.39 38.56
CA SER A 217 5.15 -13.68 37.91
C SER A 217 4.97 -13.49 36.40
N ILE A 218 4.06 -14.22 35.75
CA ILE A 218 3.83 -14.03 34.30
C ILE A 218 3.21 -12.67 33.93
N PHE A 219 2.63 -11.96 34.91
CA PHE A 219 2.02 -10.64 34.76
C PHE A 219 2.56 -9.64 35.77
N GLU A 220 3.85 -9.73 36.11
CA GLU A 220 4.51 -8.82 37.03
C GLU A 220 4.54 -7.38 36.49
N ALA A 221 4.88 -7.21 35.20
CA ALA A 221 4.83 -5.94 34.52
C ALA A 221 3.38 -5.42 34.38
N ASN A 222 3.22 -4.10 34.30
CA ASN A 222 1.93 -3.48 34.03
C ASN A 222 1.67 -3.36 32.52
N PRO A 223 0.42 -3.53 32.07
CA PRO A 223 0.07 -3.34 30.67
C PRO A 223 0.39 -1.92 30.21
N SER A 224 1.02 -1.82 29.04
CA SER A 224 1.43 -0.55 28.43
C SER A 224 0.23 0.30 27.95
N ASP A 225 0.52 1.55 27.57
CA ASP A 225 -0.40 2.66 27.24
C ASP A 225 -1.72 2.29 26.51
N ARG A 226 -2.87 2.60 27.14
CA ARG A 226 -4.24 2.44 26.63
C ARG A 226 -4.50 3.21 25.32
N SER A 227 -3.69 4.22 25.01
CA SER A 227 -3.88 5.13 23.85
C SER A 227 -3.90 4.44 22.48
N VAL A 228 -3.34 3.23 22.37
CA VAL A 228 -3.31 2.45 21.12
C VAL A 228 -4.62 1.69 20.88
N LEU A 229 -5.43 1.50 21.93
CA LEU A 229 -6.68 0.75 21.82
C LEU A 229 -7.82 1.64 21.33
N GLN A 230 -8.66 1.03 20.49
CA GLN A 230 -9.89 1.66 20.06
C GLN A 230 -10.97 1.55 21.12
N ASN A 231 -11.51 2.67 21.59
CA ASN A 231 -12.48 2.71 22.70
C ASN A 231 -13.94 2.87 22.24
N GLY A 232 -14.21 2.78 20.94
CA GLY A 232 -15.57 2.86 20.41
C GLY A 232 -15.67 2.47 18.94
N TYR A 233 -16.90 2.39 18.42
CA TYR A 233 -17.23 1.99 17.04
C TYR A 233 -18.21 2.97 16.39
N LEU A 234 -18.20 3.05 15.06
CA LEU A 234 -19.17 3.85 14.29
C LEU A 234 -20.44 3.03 14.03
N THR A 235 -21.62 3.64 14.20
CA THR A 235 -22.92 2.94 14.10
C THR A 235 -23.20 2.39 12.69
N ALA A 236 -22.67 3.02 11.62
CA ALA A 236 -22.78 2.52 10.26
C ALA A 236 -22.20 1.10 10.09
N MET A 237 -21.26 0.69 10.95
CA MET A 237 -20.74 -0.68 10.99
C MET A 237 -21.84 -1.70 11.30
N LEU A 238 -22.78 -1.37 12.17
CA LEU A 238 -23.86 -2.29 12.56
C LEU A 238 -24.87 -2.47 11.42
N GLN A 239 -25.06 -1.45 10.59
CA GLN A 239 -25.97 -1.51 9.44
C GLN A 239 -25.42 -2.38 8.30
N MET A 240 -24.09 -2.50 8.24
CA MET A 240 -23.39 -3.32 7.25
C MET A 240 -23.51 -4.83 7.55
N ILE A 241 -23.61 -5.20 8.82
CA ILE A 241 -23.56 -6.59 9.29
C ILE A 241 -24.96 -7.18 9.39
N SER A 242 -25.13 -8.45 9.00
CA SER A 242 -26.43 -9.12 9.07
C SER A 242 -26.97 -9.21 10.51
N PRO A 243 -28.26 -8.93 10.75
CA PRO A 243 -28.83 -8.95 12.11
C PRO A 243 -28.68 -10.30 12.84
N SER A 244 -28.76 -11.41 12.10
CA SER A 244 -28.57 -12.75 12.68
C SER A 244 -27.14 -12.99 13.15
N LEU A 245 -26.14 -12.45 12.45
CA LEU A 245 -24.74 -12.54 12.85
C LEU A 245 -24.45 -11.67 14.08
N ILE A 246 -25.05 -10.47 14.15
CA ILE A 246 -24.99 -9.62 15.35
C ILE A 246 -25.50 -10.38 16.58
N GLU A 247 -26.66 -11.04 16.46
CA GLU A 247 -27.22 -11.83 17.57
C GLU A 247 -26.28 -12.96 18.01
N LYS A 248 -25.69 -13.69 17.05
CA LYS A 248 -24.68 -14.73 17.35
C LYS A 248 -23.46 -14.17 18.06
N CYS A 249 -22.94 -13.02 17.59
CA CYS A 249 -21.79 -12.37 18.22
C CYS A 249 -22.11 -11.91 19.65
N GLU A 250 -23.29 -11.33 19.88
CA GLU A 250 -23.75 -10.94 21.21
C GLU A 250 -23.91 -12.14 22.15
N ASN A 251 -24.46 -13.26 21.66
CA ASN A 251 -24.58 -14.50 22.44
C ASN A 251 -23.21 -15.08 22.79
N ALA A 252 -22.30 -15.17 21.83
CA ALA A 252 -20.92 -15.63 22.08
C ALA A 252 -20.18 -14.71 23.06
N LEU A 253 -20.37 -13.39 22.98
CA LEU A 253 -19.79 -12.44 23.92
C LEU A 253 -20.31 -12.64 25.35
N ARG A 254 -21.62 -12.90 25.52
CA ARG A 254 -22.20 -13.23 26.84
C ARG A 254 -21.61 -14.52 27.40
N ASN A 255 -21.41 -15.54 26.57
CA ASN A 255 -20.81 -16.80 26.97
C ASN A 255 -19.33 -16.63 27.37
N LEU A 256 -18.54 -15.86 26.60
CA LEU A 256 -17.16 -15.55 26.98
C LEU A 256 -17.09 -14.82 28.33
N LYS A 257 -18.00 -13.86 28.57
CA LYS A 257 -18.07 -13.14 29.85
C LYS A 257 -18.45 -14.05 31.02
N SER A 258 -19.35 -15.02 30.82
CA SER A 258 -19.81 -15.91 31.89
C SER A 258 -18.76 -16.92 32.35
N ILE A 259 -17.82 -17.30 31.47
CA ILE A 259 -16.71 -18.22 31.79
C ILE A 259 -15.41 -17.50 32.18
N SER A 260 -15.35 -16.18 32.02
CA SER A 260 -14.20 -15.35 32.42
C SER A 260 -14.26 -14.94 33.90
N PRO A 261 -13.12 -14.56 34.52
CA PRO A 261 -13.13 -14.04 35.89
C PRO A 261 -14.06 -12.82 36.03
N PRO A 262 -14.77 -12.67 37.16
CA PRO A 262 -15.72 -11.58 37.36
C PRO A 262 -15.04 -10.21 37.24
N SER A 263 -15.71 -9.28 36.54
CA SER A 263 -15.22 -7.92 36.24
C SER A 263 -16.19 -6.86 36.77
N PRO A 264 -15.73 -5.65 37.13
CA PRO A 264 -16.61 -4.54 37.50
C PRO A 264 -17.67 -4.21 36.43
N ALA A 265 -18.83 -3.70 36.85
CA ALA A 265 -20.02 -3.53 36.00
C ALA A 265 -19.87 -2.59 34.78
N ASN A 266 -18.77 -1.84 34.68
CA ASN A 266 -18.52 -0.87 33.60
C ASN A 266 -17.25 -1.15 32.77
N THR A 267 -16.61 -2.31 32.97
CA THR A 267 -15.37 -2.66 32.26
C THR A 267 -15.68 -3.13 30.84
N GLY A 268 -15.08 -2.49 29.83
CA GLY A 268 -15.17 -2.94 28.44
C GLY A 268 -16.50 -2.69 27.71
N ILE A 269 -17.27 -1.67 28.11
CA ILE A 269 -18.45 -1.24 27.35
C ILE A 269 -17.99 -0.56 26.04
N ALA A 270 -18.43 -1.10 24.91
CA ALA A 270 -18.18 -0.50 23.61
C ALA A 270 -19.02 0.79 23.46
N ASN A 271 -18.35 1.93 23.33
CA ASN A 271 -19.03 3.22 23.15
C ASN A 271 -19.30 3.49 21.67
N GLU A 272 -20.48 4.02 21.38
CA GLU A 272 -20.79 4.55 20.05
C GLU A 272 -20.01 5.84 19.81
N LEU A 273 -19.38 5.93 18.63
CA LEU A 273 -18.67 7.11 18.17
C LEU A 273 -19.54 7.84 17.15
N THR A 274 -19.59 9.15 17.27
CA THR A 274 -20.15 10.03 16.24
C THR A 274 -19.02 10.64 15.43
N ILE A 275 -19.11 10.59 14.11
CA ILE A 275 -18.22 11.37 13.25
C ILE A 275 -18.58 12.86 13.34
N ASP A 276 -17.61 13.73 13.07
CA ASP A 276 -17.82 15.17 12.99
C ASP A 276 -18.98 15.51 12.05
N LYS A 277 -19.84 16.48 12.42
CA LYS A 277 -21.05 16.82 11.67
C LYS A 277 -20.76 17.27 10.24
N SER A 278 -19.64 17.97 10.02
CA SER A 278 -19.23 18.41 8.68
C SER A 278 -18.80 17.22 7.82
N LEU A 279 -18.04 16.28 8.39
CA LEU A 279 -17.67 15.02 7.71
C LEU A 279 -18.89 14.11 7.48
N ALA A 280 -19.84 14.04 8.41
CA ALA A 280 -21.09 13.30 8.23
C ALA A 280 -21.91 13.83 7.04
N SER A 281 -21.94 15.16 6.89
CA SER A 281 -22.62 15.83 5.78
C SER A 281 -21.94 15.52 4.45
N LEU A 282 -20.60 15.53 4.44
CA LEU A 282 -19.78 15.12 3.31
C LEU A 282 -20.04 13.66 2.90
N CYS A 283 -20.04 12.72 3.86
CA CYS A 283 -20.38 11.30 3.62
C CYS A 283 -21.72 11.16 2.90
N LYS A 284 -22.78 11.77 3.44
CA LYS A 284 -24.14 11.67 2.90
C LYS A 284 -24.23 12.18 1.47
N ALA A 285 -23.59 13.30 1.19
CA ALA A 285 -23.64 13.88 -0.15
C ALA A 285 -22.84 13.07 -1.18
N LEU A 286 -21.70 12.47 -0.80
CA LEU A 286 -20.99 11.52 -1.66
C LEU A 286 -21.84 10.29 -2.00
N ILE A 287 -22.57 9.74 -1.03
CA ILE A 287 -23.50 8.62 -1.24
C ILE A 287 -24.65 9.04 -2.17
N MET A 288 -25.23 10.22 -1.97
CA MET A 288 -26.31 10.74 -2.83
C MET A 288 -25.84 10.95 -4.27
N ARG A 289 -24.63 11.49 -4.44
CA ARG A 289 -24.02 11.71 -5.76
C ARG A 289 -23.80 10.40 -6.50
N GLU A 290 -23.27 9.38 -5.82
CA GLU A 290 -23.09 8.04 -6.37
C GLU A 290 -24.45 7.42 -6.76
N SER A 291 -25.44 7.48 -5.86
CA SER A 291 -26.80 6.98 -6.11
C SER A 291 -27.47 7.62 -7.32
N ASN A 292 -27.18 8.90 -7.59
CA ASN A 292 -27.67 9.62 -8.77
C ASN A 292 -26.92 9.26 -10.06
N ARG A 293 -25.63 8.90 -10.00
CA ARG A 293 -24.86 8.37 -11.14
C ARG A 293 -25.32 6.95 -11.53
N ILE A 294 -25.75 6.14 -10.56
CA ILE A 294 -26.23 4.75 -10.74
C ILE A 294 -27.64 4.67 -11.37
N LYS A 295 -28.30 5.79 -11.73
CA LYS A 295 -29.54 5.79 -12.53
C LYS A 295 -29.34 5.44 -14.03
N THR A 296 -28.32 4.66 -14.35
CA THR A 296 -28.16 3.93 -15.62
C THR A 296 -28.34 2.43 -15.35
N PRO A 297 -29.01 1.66 -16.24
CA PRO A 297 -29.80 0.50 -15.80
C PRO A 297 -28.98 -0.60 -15.13
N SER A 298 -29.51 -1.04 -13.99
CA SER A 298 -29.11 -2.18 -13.17
C SER A 298 -28.76 -3.44 -13.97
N LEU A 299 -27.70 -4.11 -13.52
CA LEU A 299 -27.37 -5.51 -13.81
C LEU A 299 -28.62 -6.41 -13.85
N LEU A 300 -28.68 -7.26 -14.86
CA LEU A 300 -29.70 -8.31 -15.01
C LEU A 300 -29.81 -9.16 -13.74
N PRO A 301 -31.03 -9.56 -13.33
CA PRO A 301 -31.22 -10.57 -12.30
C PRO A 301 -30.55 -11.87 -12.72
N SER A 302 -29.83 -12.52 -11.79
CA SER A 302 -29.21 -13.84 -11.95
C SER A 302 -30.21 -15.01 -12.10
N THR A 303 -31.47 -14.74 -12.42
CA THR A 303 -32.56 -15.74 -12.35
C THR A 303 -33.19 -16.10 -13.71
N ALA A 304 -32.62 -15.68 -14.84
CA ALA A 304 -33.26 -15.88 -16.14
C ALA A 304 -32.45 -16.70 -17.16
N LEU A 305 -31.93 -17.87 -16.81
CA LEU A 305 -31.55 -18.89 -17.82
C LEU A 305 -31.93 -20.28 -17.31
N LYS A 306 -32.99 -20.84 -17.91
CA LYS A 306 -33.38 -22.25 -17.73
C LYS A 306 -32.23 -23.15 -18.21
N LYS A 307 -31.94 -24.21 -17.45
CA LYS A 307 -31.09 -25.34 -17.84
C LYS A 307 -31.66 -25.99 -19.12
N GLU A 308 -31.15 -25.60 -20.28
CA GLU A 308 -31.09 -26.49 -21.44
C GLU A 308 -29.63 -26.78 -21.71
N THR A 309 -29.19 -27.92 -21.20
CA THR A 309 -27.82 -28.43 -21.33
C THR A 309 -27.61 -28.97 -22.74
N SER A 310 -26.67 -28.41 -23.51
CA SER A 310 -26.30 -28.96 -24.82
C SER A 310 -25.46 -30.24 -24.64
N ASP A 311 -25.43 -31.12 -25.64
CA ASP A 311 -24.71 -32.40 -25.56
C ASP A 311 -23.18 -32.23 -25.36
N ILE A 312 -22.65 -31.03 -25.58
CA ILE A 312 -21.24 -30.67 -25.33
C ILE A 312 -20.94 -30.59 -23.82
N GLU A 313 -21.93 -30.29 -22.97
CA GLU A 313 -21.74 -30.17 -21.51
C GLU A 313 -21.58 -31.50 -20.77
N LYS A 314 -21.92 -32.63 -21.41
CA LYS A 314 -21.85 -33.96 -20.77
C LYS A 314 -20.42 -34.52 -20.69
N GLU A 315 -19.45 -33.90 -21.36
CA GLU A 315 -18.06 -34.36 -21.45
C GLU A 315 -17.07 -33.56 -20.57
N ILE A 316 -17.53 -32.58 -19.77
CA ILE A 316 -16.64 -31.59 -19.13
C ILE A 316 -16.54 -31.80 -17.60
N PRO A 317 -15.32 -31.99 -17.03
CA PRO A 317 -15.08 -31.94 -15.57
C PRO A 317 -15.33 -30.52 -15.01
N LYS A 318 -15.80 -30.41 -13.76
CA LYS A 318 -16.33 -29.14 -13.22
C LYS A 318 -15.28 -28.11 -12.75
N GLU A 319 -13.98 -28.31 -12.94
CA GLU A 319 -12.96 -27.69 -12.08
C GLU A 319 -11.80 -26.95 -12.79
N SER A 320 -11.95 -26.48 -14.04
CA SER A 320 -10.89 -25.69 -14.71
C SER A 320 -11.42 -24.54 -15.59
N HIS A 321 -10.89 -23.32 -15.39
CA HIS A 321 -11.19 -22.12 -16.17
C HIS A 321 -10.67 -22.21 -17.63
N MET A 322 -9.53 -22.87 -17.83
CA MET A 322 -8.90 -23.05 -19.15
C MET A 322 -9.80 -23.86 -20.12
N GLU A 323 -10.65 -24.73 -19.58
CA GLU A 323 -11.51 -25.62 -20.37
C GLU A 323 -12.72 -24.88 -20.99
N TYR A 324 -13.26 -23.84 -20.36
CA TYR A 324 -14.40 -23.09 -20.91
C TYR A 324 -14.02 -22.25 -22.14
N GLU A 325 -12.78 -21.77 -22.21
CA GLU A 325 -12.28 -21.05 -23.38
C GLU A 325 -12.08 -21.98 -24.58
N GLU A 326 -11.50 -23.15 -24.34
CA GLU A 326 -11.37 -24.19 -25.37
C GLU A 326 -12.75 -24.64 -25.87
N CYS A 327 -13.72 -24.79 -24.96
CA CYS A 327 -15.10 -25.10 -25.28
C CYS A 327 -15.79 -23.98 -26.08
N TYR A 328 -15.54 -22.72 -25.73
CA TYR A 328 -15.99 -21.57 -26.53
C TYR A 328 -15.45 -21.66 -27.96
N TRP A 329 -14.14 -21.85 -28.14
CA TRP A 329 -13.55 -21.95 -29.48
C TRP A 329 -14.05 -23.18 -30.26
N LYS A 330 -14.29 -24.30 -29.58
CA LYS A 330 -14.91 -25.50 -30.19
C LYS A 330 -16.35 -25.21 -30.64
N ALA A 331 -17.15 -24.55 -29.81
CA ALA A 331 -18.52 -24.16 -30.14
C ALA A 331 -18.57 -23.18 -31.32
N ILE A 332 -17.67 -22.20 -31.37
CA ILE A 332 -17.54 -21.27 -32.51
C ILE A 332 -17.19 -22.03 -33.81
N ARG A 333 -16.23 -22.98 -33.77
CA ARG A 333 -15.87 -23.80 -34.94
C ARG A 333 -17.03 -24.66 -35.45
N LEU A 334 -17.91 -25.10 -34.57
CA LEU A 334 -19.10 -25.89 -34.90
C LEU A 334 -20.32 -25.03 -35.27
N GLY A 335 -20.20 -23.69 -35.22
CA GLY A 335 -21.31 -22.77 -35.48
C GLY A 335 -22.37 -22.72 -34.37
N ASP A 336 -22.11 -23.32 -33.21
CA ASP A 336 -23.04 -23.34 -32.07
C ASP A 336 -22.90 -22.08 -31.22
N THR A 337 -23.58 -21.02 -31.67
CA THR A 337 -23.60 -19.71 -31.00
C THR A 337 -24.33 -19.70 -29.65
N LYS A 338 -25.16 -20.70 -29.34
CA LYS A 338 -25.84 -20.80 -28.04
C LYS A 338 -24.87 -21.34 -26.99
N SER A 339 -24.16 -22.42 -27.30
CA SER A 339 -23.15 -22.98 -26.39
C SER A 339 -21.99 -22.00 -26.19
N ALA A 340 -21.55 -21.30 -27.24
CA ALA A 340 -20.50 -20.28 -27.15
C ALA A 340 -20.86 -19.13 -26.19
N GLU A 341 -22.11 -18.66 -26.20
CA GLU A 341 -22.61 -17.65 -25.25
C GLU A 341 -22.57 -18.17 -23.81
N CYS A 342 -23.07 -19.39 -23.57
CA CYS A 342 -23.08 -20.02 -22.24
C CYS A 342 -21.67 -20.19 -21.66
N PHE A 343 -20.70 -20.61 -22.48
CA PHE A 343 -19.32 -20.79 -22.03
C PHE A 343 -18.65 -19.47 -21.65
N LEU A 344 -18.87 -18.39 -22.41
CA LEU A 344 -18.34 -17.06 -22.06
C LEU A 344 -18.95 -16.50 -20.78
N HIS A 345 -20.26 -16.67 -20.56
CA HIS A 345 -20.91 -16.26 -19.30
C HIS A 345 -20.33 -17.00 -18.11
N ARG A 346 -20.17 -18.32 -18.20
CA ARG A 346 -19.57 -19.12 -17.11
C ARG A 346 -18.10 -18.76 -16.87
N ALA A 347 -17.33 -18.52 -17.93
CA ALA A 347 -15.96 -18.07 -17.81
C ALA A 347 -15.87 -16.71 -17.09
N ASN A 348 -16.77 -15.77 -17.40
CA ASN A 348 -16.83 -14.44 -16.77
C ASN A 348 -17.32 -14.48 -15.31
N ILE A 349 -18.15 -15.46 -14.93
CA ILE A 349 -18.55 -15.68 -13.53
C ILE A 349 -17.35 -16.10 -12.69
N LEU A 350 -16.43 -16.90 -13.24
CA LEU A 350 -15.24 -17.37 -12.54
C LEU A 350 -14.11 -16.35 -12.51
N TYR A 351 -13.81 -15.74 -13.67
CA TYR A 351 -12.78 -14.72 -13.80
C TYR A 351 -13.18 -13.73 -14.88
N ASP A 352 -13.16 -12.44 -14.57
CA ASP A 352 -13.57 -11.41 -15.51
C ASP A 352 -12.42 -11.07 -16.50
N ALA A 353 -12.71 -10.92 -17.80
CA ALA A 353 -11.70 -10.56 -18.81
C ALA A 353 -12.25 -9.68 -19.95
N PRO A 354 -11.56 -8.59 -20.35
CA PRO A 354 -12.06 -7.63 -21.35
C PRO A 354 -12.44 -8.26 -22.70
N TRP A 355 -11.61 -9.17 -23.20
CA TRP A 355 -11.82 -9.81 -24.49
C TRP A 355 -13.03 -10.75 -24.51
N ARG A 356 -13.39 -11.37 -23.37
CA ARG A 356 -14.56 -12.24 -23.25
C ARG A 356 -15.85 -11.44 -23.38
N TRP A 357 -15.90 -10.27 -22.75
CA TRP A 357 -17.00 -9.33 -22.90
C TRP A 357 -17.09 -8.78 -24.32
N MET A 358 -15.96 -8.48 -24.97
CA MET A 358 -15.97 -8.10 -26.37
C MET A 358 -16.59 -9.20 -27.25
N TYR A 359 -16.19 -10.46 -27.10
CA TYR A 359 -16.76 -11.56 -27.88
C TYR A 359 -18.22 -11.85 -27.55
N LEU A 360 -18.62 -11.71 -26.29
CA LEU A 360 -20.01 -11.81 -25.89
C LEU A 360 -20.85 -10.69 -26.52
N GLY A 361 -20.29 -9.47 -26.58
CA GLY A 361 -20.85 -8.34 -27.31
C GLY A 361 -21.00 -8.61 -28.80
N ASP A 362 -19.99 -9.23 -29.43
CA ASP A 362 -20.03 -9.64 -30.85
C ASP A 362 -21.15 -10.66 -31.11
N ILE A 363 -21.35 -11.64 -30.21
CA ILE A 363 -22.45 -12.60 -30.28
C ILE A 363 -23.81 -11.88 -30.23
N TYR A 364 -24.01 -10.97 -29.27
CA TYR A 364 -25.27 -10.23 -29.15
C TYR A 364 -25.51 -9.25 -30.31
N PHE A 365 -24.45 -8.62 -30.80
CA PHE A 365 -24.50 -7.75 -31.96
C PHE A 365 -24.94 -8.51 -33.21
N ASN A 366 -24.44 -9.73 -33.42
CA ASN A 366 -24.86 -10.62 -34.50
C ASN A 366 -26.30 -11.12 -34.33
N LYS A 367 -26.74 -11.35 -33.09
CA LYS A 367 -28.16 -11.64 -32.75
C LYS A 367 -29.08 -10.42 -32.87
N LYS A 368 -28.56 -9.24 -33.28
CA LYS A 368 -29.27 -7.94 -33.35
C LYS A 368 -29.80 -7.44 -31.99
N ASN A 369 -29.28 -7.95 -30.88
CA ASN A 369 -29.59 -7.45 -29.55
C ASN A 369 -28.63 -6.31 -29.19
N MET A 370 -28.93 -5.11 -29.69
CA MET A 370 -28.06 -3.93 -29.57
C MET A 370 -27.85 -3.52 -28.11
N HIS A 371 -28.85 -3.70 -27.24
CA HIS A 371 -28.75 -3.31 -25.84
C HIS A 371 -27.74 -4.18 -25.07
N LEU A 372 -27.83 -5.51 -25.20
CA LEU A 372 -26.88 -6.42 -24.55
C LEU A 372 -25.47 -6.30 -25.16
N ALA A 373 -25.36 -6.04 -26.47
CA ALA A 373 -24.09 -5.78 -27.11
C ALA A 373 -23.41 -4.52 -26.56
N GLU A 374 -24.16 -3.42 -26.37
CA GLU A 374 -23.65 -2.18 -25.79
C GLU A 374 -23.13 -2.42 -24.36
N LEU A 375 -23.90 -3.11 -23.52
CA LEU A 375 -23.48 -3.46 -22.14
C LEU A 375 -22.17 -4.26 -22.12
N CYS A 376 -22.04 -5.24 -23.03
CA CYS A 376 -20.84 -6.07 -23.09
C CYS A 376 -19.61 -5.26 -23.56
N TYR A 377 -19.75 -4.42 -24.58
CA TYR A 377 -18.61 -3.59 -25.02
C TYR A 377 -18.23 -2.50 -24.00
N VAL A 378 -19.21 -1.92 -23.30
CA VAL A 378 -18.93 -1.00 -22.18
C VAL A 378 -18.15 -1.72 -21.10
N ARG A 379 -18.59 -2.92 -20.69
CA ARG A 379 -17.86 -3.72 -19.70
C ARG A 379 -16.44 -4.07 -20.15
N ALA A 380 -16.25 -4.40 -21.42
CA ALA A 380 -14.91 -4.61 -21.99
C ALA A 380 -14.04 -3.35 -21.90
N SER A 381 -14.59 -2.17 -22.18
CA SER A 381 -13.87 -0.90 -22.07
C SER A 381 -13.57 -0.47 -20.63
N GLU A 382 -14.43 -0.83 -19.66
CA GLU A 382 -14.16 -0.59 -18.24
C GLU A 382 -12.99 -1.43 -17.74
N LEU A 383 -12.91 -2.69 -18.17
CA LEU A 383 -11.86 -3.61 -17.73
C LEU A 383 -10.49 -3.28 -18.34
N GLN A 384 -10.46 -2.66 -19.53
CA GLN A 384 -9.22 -2.19 -20.16
C GLN A 384 -9.46 -0.91 -20.99
N PRO A 385 -9.46 0.27 -20.33
CA PRO A 385 -9.78 1.56 -20.97
C PRO A 385 -8.76 2.03 -22.01
N SER A 386 -7.55 1.48 -22.03
CA SER A 386 -6.51 1.86 -22.99
C SER A 386 -6.66 1.21 -24.37
N ASN A 387 -7.62 0.29 -24.56
CA ASN A 387 -7.75 -0.48 -25.79
C ASN A 387 -8.77 0.16 -26.76
N ALA A 388 -8.27 0.78 -27.83
CA ALA A 388 -9.07 1.45 -28.85
C ALA A 388 -10.12 0.55 -29.52
N THR A 389 -9.90 -0.77 -29.57
CA THR A 389 -10.81 -1.73 -30.23
C THR A 389 -12.19 -1.78 -29.56
N PHE A 390 -12.30 -1.65 -28.25
CA PHE A 390 -13.60 -1.70 -27.55
C PHE A 390 -14.46 -0.48 -27.87
N TYR A 391 -13.85 0.70 -27.90
CA TYR A 391 -14.54 1.93 -28.32
C TYR A 391 -14.91 1.88 -29.80
N ALA A 392 -14.07 1.32 -30.66
CA ALA A 392 -14.39 1.10 -32.08
C ALA A 392 -15.63 0.20 -32.27
N LYS A 393 -15.81 -0.84 -31.44
CA LYS A 393 -17.02 -1.68 -31.43
C LYS A 393 -18.26 -0.91 -30.99
N LEU A 394 -18.16 -0.05 -29.98
CA LEU A 394 -19.24 0.85 -29.56
C LEU A 394 -19.61 1.86 -30.66
N VAL A 395 -18.63 2.40 -31.40
CA VAL A 395 -18.88 3.27 -32.57
C VAL A 395 -19.72 2.53 -33.60
N GLN A 396 -19.33 1.31 -33.98
CA GLN A 396 -20.09 0.50 -34.95
C GLN A 396 -21.53 0.26 -34.49
N LEU A 397 -21.73 0.01 -33.19
CA LEU A 397 -23.04 -0.15 -32.59
C LEU A 397 -23.89 1.12 -32.69
N HIS A 398 -23.33 2.27 -32.31
CA HIS A 398 -24.05 3.54 -32.38
C HIS A 398 -24.29 4.02 -33.81
N CYS A 399 -23.41 3.68 -34.76
CA CYS A 399 -23.65 3.90 -36.19
C CYS A 399 -24.88 3.12 -36.67
N LYS A 400 -24.99 1.83 -36.32
CA LYS A 400 -26.19 1.03 -36.65
C LYS A 400 -27.46 1.53 -35.96
N SER A 401 -27.34 1.99 -34.72
CA SER A 401 -28.45 2.57 -33.95
C SER A 401 -28.74 4.04 -34.31
N LYS A 402 -28.06 4.60 -35.33
CA LYS A 402 -28.18 6.00 -35.79
C LYS A 402 -27.97 7.06 -34.70
N ASN A 403 -27.21 6.76 -33.65
CA ASN A 403 -26.87 7.70 -32.59
C ASN A 403 -25.55 8.42 -32.91
N ARG A 404 -25.67 9.48 -33.72
CA ARG A 404 -24.52 10.23 -34.25
C ARG A 404 -23.64 10.82 -33.15
N GLU A 405 -24.23 11.45 -32.14
CA GLU A 405 -23.50 12.17 -31.09
C GLU A 405 -22.60 11.23 -30.28
N LYS A 406 -23.14 10.09 -29.82
CA LYS A 406 -22.35 9.08 -29.12
C LYS A 406 -21.27 8.47 -30.01
N ALA A 407 -21.61 8.14 -31.26
CA ALA A 407 -20.65 7.56 -32.20
C ALA A 407 -19.48 8.52 -32.49
N GLU A 408 -19.75 9.82 -32.63
CA GLU A 408 -18.73 10.85 -32.87
C GLU A 408 -17.79 11.01 -31.66
N LYS A 409 -18.33 11.03 -30.44
CA LYS A 409 -17.52 11.12 -29.22
C LYS A 409 -16.60 9.91 -29.07
N LEU A 410 -17.15 8.72 -29.30
CA LEU A 410 -16.41 7.46 -29.14
C LEU A 410 -15.34 7.27 -30.22
N ILE A 411 -15.58 7.72 -31.46
CA ILE A 411 -14.58 7.56 -32.53
C ILE A 411 -13.39 8.50 -32.35
N LYS A 412 -13.63 9.74 -31.87
CA LYS A 412 -12.55 10.65 -31.47
C LYS A 412 -11.71 10.05 -30.35
N HIS A 413 -12.35 9.43 -29.37
CA HIS A 413 -11.65 8.77 -28.27
C HIS A 413 -10.86 7.54 -28.73
N ALA A 414 -11.44 6.66 -29.57
CA ALA A 414 -10.76 5.47 -30.10
C ALA A 414 -9.51 5.83 -30.92
N LEU A 415 -9.60 6.84 -31.79
CA LEU A 415 -8.47 7.31 -32.59
C LEU A 415 -7.41 8.07 -31.77
N HIS A 416 -7.79 8.70 -30.66
CA HIS A 416 -6.82 9.26 -29.71
C HIS A 416 -6.04 8.14 -29.01
N LEU A 417 -6.71 7.07 -28.57
CA LEU A 417 -6.06 5.97 -27.86
C LEU A 417 -5.03 5.26 -28.75
N ASP A 418 -5.37 4.99 -30.01
CA ASP A 418 -4.46 4.43 -31.00
C ASP A 418 -4.94 4.78 -32.41
N ASN A 419 -4.28 5.77 -33.03
CA ASN A 419 -4.63 6.24 -34.36
C ASN A 419 -4.25 5.26 -35.50
N ASN A 420 -3.45 4.24 -35.20
CA ASN A 420 -3.04 3.21 -36.13
C ASN A 420 -3.84 1.91 -35.96
N ASN A 421 -4.78 1.85 -35.00
CA ASN A 421 -5.58 0.68 -34.75
C ASN A 421 -6.47 0.34 -35.96
N PRO A 422 -6.34 -0.86 -36.58
CA PRO A 422 -7.13 -1.21 -37.76
C PRO A 422 -8.64 -1.19 -37.52
N THR A 423 -9.10 -1.56 -36.31
CA THR A 423 -10.53 -1.59 -35.98
C THR A 423 -11.08 -0.18 -35.79
N ALA A 424 -10.30 0.74 -35.19
CA ALA A 424 -10.68 2.14 -35.04
C ALA A 424 -10.76 2.84 -36.40
N LEU A 425 -9.81 2.60 -37.31
CA LEU A 425 -9.84 3.13 -38.67
C LEU A 425 -11.04 2.61 -39.47
N LEU A 426 -11.37 1.32 -39.35
CA LEU A 426 -12.57 0.74 -39.96
C LEU A 426 -13.85 1.32 -39.37
N ALA A 427 -13.91 1.53 -38.06
CA ALA A 427 -15.05 2.16 -37.40
C ALA A 427 -15.21 3.64 -37.79
N TYR A 428 -14.09 4.35 -38.01
CA TYR A 428 -14.10 5.72 -38.52
C TYR A 428 -14.69 5.79 -39.92
N LYS A 429 -14.27 4.91 -40.83
CA LYS A 429 -14.85 4.80 -42.17
C LYS A 429 -16.35 4.47 -42.13
N ALA A 430 -16.74 3.53 -41.27
CA ALA A 430 -18.15 3.20 -41.09
C ALA A 430 -18.97 4.38 -40.53
N PHE A 431 -18.38 5.21 -39.67
CA PHE A 431 -19.00 6.41 -39.13
C PHE A 431 -19.18 7.49 -40.21
N THR A 432 -18.15 7.77 -41.02
CA THR A 432 -18.24 8.76 -42.11
C THR A 432 -19.27 8.36 -43.15
N GLU A 433 -19.32 7.07 -43.54
CA GLU A 433 -20.31 6.50 -44.45
C GLU A 433 -21.74 6.55 -43.86
N ALA A 434 -21.92 6.18 -42.58
CA ALA A 434 -23.25 6.13 -41.96
C ALA A 434 -23.91 7.50 -41.78
N PHE A 435 -23.11 8.57 -41.68
CA PHE A 435 -23.60 9.92 -41.36
C PHE A 435 -23.27 10.99 -42.42
N ASN A 436 -22.73 10.61 -43.58
CA ASN A 436 -22.31 11.52 -44.66
C ASN A 436 -21.41 12.67 -44.16
N VAL A 437 -20.39 12.33 -43.37
CA VAL A 437 -19.40 13.28 -42.83
C VAL A 437 -18.14 13.22 -43.70
N SER A 438 -17.56 14.36 -44.09
CA SER A 438 -16.32 14.35 -44.91
C SER A 438 -15.13 13.89 -44.05
N GLU A 439 -14.17 13.15 -44.64
CA GLU A 439 -12.94 12.73 -43.93
C GLU A 439 -12.13 13.92 -43.36
N THR A 440 -12.35 15.11 -43.89
CA THR A 440 -11.70 16.37 -43.47
C THR A 440 -12.39 17.10 -42.32
N THR A 441 -13.57 16.68 -41.85
CA THR A 441 -14.35 17.41 -40.81
C THR A 441 -14.16 16.90 -39.38
N ILE A 442 -13.49 15.77 -39.18
CA ILE A 442 -13.07 15.35 -37.83
C ILE A 442 -11.70 15.94 -37.57
N ASP A 443 -11.70 17.20 -37.15
CA ASP A 443 -10.51 17.86 -36.64
C ASP A 443 -9.95 17.05 -35.46
N THR A 444 -8.75 16.52 -35.63
CA THR A 444 -7.98 15.81 -34.60
C THR A 444 -7.07 16.76 -33.83
N SER A 445 -7.09 18.05 -34.16
CA SER A 445 -6.41 19.08 -33.40
C SER A 445 -7.09 19.30 -32.04
N GLN A 446 -6.28 19.72 -31.08
CA GLN A 446 -6.45 19.63 -29.62
C GLN A 446 -7.58 20.51 -29.03
N GLU A 447 -8.76 20.54 -29.61
CA GLU A 447 -9.88 21.33 -29.09
C GLU A 447 -10.88 20.47 -28.30
N LYS A 448 -10.50 20.16 -27.06
CA LYS A 448 -11.32 20.23 -25.83
C LYS A 448 -10.63 19.51 -24.67
N LEU A 449 -9.55 20.11 -24.18
CA LEU A 449 -9.03 19.91 -22.81
C LEU A 449 -8.82 21.26 -22.08
N GLN A 450 -9.51 22.31 -22.54
CA GLN A 450 -9.48 23.65 -21.93
C GLN A 450 -10.68 23.96 -21.01
N GLN A 451 -11.38 22.94 -20.49
CA GLN A 451 -12.41 23.14 -19.46
C GLN A 451 -12.21 22.37 -18.15
N ASN A 452 -11.00 21.82 -17.89
CA ASN A 452 -10.61 21.37 -16.55
C ASN A 452 -9.30 22.02 -16.06
N SER A 453 -8.87 23.14 -16.66
CA SER A 453 -7.62 23.82 -16.29
C SER A 453 -7.77 24.95 -15.25
N THR A 454 -8.90 25.03 -14.55
CA THR A 454 -9.05 25.82 -13.32
C THR A 454 -9.63 24.98 -12.18
N ARG A 455 -8.89 23.96 -11.76
CA ARG A 455 -9.01 23.41 -10.41
C ARG A 455 -7.63 23.42 -9.76
N CYS A 456 -7.30 24.55 -9.16
CA CYS A 456 -6.46 24.55 -7.97
C CYS A 456 -7.45 24.67 -6.81
N SER A 457 -8.06 23.55 -6.41
CA SER A 457 -8.58 23.40 -5.06
C SER A 457 -7.38 23.57 -4.11
N PHE A 458 -7.53 24.37 -3.06
CA PHE A 458 -6.45 24.57 -2.11
C PHE A 458 -5.99 23.23 -1.59
N MET A 459 -4.69 23.01 -1.65
CA MET A 459 -4.07 21.84 -1.09
C MET A 459 -3.15 22.30 0.04
N PRO A 460 -3.36 21.81 1.28
CA PRO A 460 -2.54 22.23 2.41
C PRO A 460 -1.09 21.81 2.17
N PHE A 461 -0.12 22.59 2.65
CA PHE A 461 1.28 22.17 2.58
C PHE A 461 1.53 21.03 3.55
N PRO A 462 2.40 20.07 3.18
CA PRO A 462 2.79 19.01 4.08
C PRO A 462 3.45 19.60 5.33
N PRO A 463 3.21 19.00 6.51
CA PRO A 463 3.92 19.41 7.71
C PRO A 463 5.43 19.26 7.47
N PRO A 464 6.28 20.16 7.99
CA PRO A 464 7.72 20.06 7.81
C PRO A 464 8.24 18.71 8.32
N TYR A 465 9.04 18.01 7.51
CA TYR A 465 9.60 16.72 7.94
C TYR A 465 10.50 16.83 9.19
N SER A 466 11.03 18.03 9.48
CA SER A 466 11.75 18.31 10.73
C SER A 466 10.91 18.01 11.97
N GLU A 467 9.59 18.25 11.96
CA GLU A 467 8.70 17.92 13.08
C GLU A 467 8.62 16.40 13.32
N ILE A 468 8.69 15.61 12.24
CA ILE A 468 8.68 14.15 12.32
C ILE A 468 9.98 13.63 12.92
N ILE A 469 11.11 14.24 12.56
CA ILE A 469 12.42 13.93 13.14
C ILE A 469 12.47 14.27 14.64
N GLU A 470 11.83 15.36 15.08
CA GLU A 470 11.74 15.66 16.52
C GLU A 470 10.98 14.56 17.29
N LEU A 471 9.89 14.06 16.72
CA LEU A 471 9.13 12.96 17.33
C LEU A 471 9.93 11.65 17.39
N GLN A 472 10.82 11.40 16.42
CA GLN A 472 11.74 10.25 16.43
C GLN A 472 12.55 10.17 17.73
N LYS A 473 13.04 11.31 18.22
CA LYS A 473 13.88 11.38 19.42
C LYS A 473 13.14 10.92 20.67
N THR A 474 11.84 11.18 20.73
CA THR A 474 11.01 10.75 21.87
C THR A 474 10.58 9.30 21.77
N GLN A 475 10.76 8.65 20.61
CA GLN A 475 10.25 7.33 20.17
C GLN A 475 8.72 7.14 20.28
N LYS A 476 8.06 7.91 21.14
CA LYS A 476 6.63 7.92 21.38
C LYS A 476 5.92 8.52 20.16
N ASN A 477 5.04 7.74 19.55
CA ASN A 477 4.21 8.13 18.39
C ASN A 477 4.94 8.40 17.06
N PHE A 478 6.25 8.19 16.97
CA PHE A 478 7.00 8.47 15.74
C PHE A 478 6.48 7.71 14.51
N SER A 479 6.25 6.40 14.61
CA SER A 479 5.68 5.59 13.52
C SER A 479 4.34 6.12 13.03
N ARG A 480 3.54 6.69 13.94
CA ARG A 480 2.24 7.29 13.62
C ARG A 480 2.38 8.63 12.90
N ALA A 481 3.39 9.42 13.23
CA ALA A 481 3.67 10.69 12.57
C ALA A 481 4.11 10.50 11.11
N ILE A 482 5.02 9.56 10.87
CA ILE A 482 5.44 9.18 9.50
C ILE A 482 4.24 8.69 8.67
N ASP A 483 3.41 7.86 9.28
CA ASP A 483 2.25 7.30 8.60
C ASP A 483 1.20 8.39 8.27
N ASN A 484 0.93 9.31 9.20
CA ASN A 484 0.10 10.49 8.92
C ASN A 484 0.69 11.33 7.76
N TYR A 485 2.01 11.50 7.74
CA TYR A 485 2.69 12.23 6.66
C TYR A 485 2.48 11.55 5.31
N ASN A 486 2.69 10.23 5.20
CA ASN A 486 2.46 9.50 3.96
C ASN A 486 1.00 9.59 3.49
N VAL A 487 0.03 9.40 4.41
CA VAL A 487 -1.41 9.57 4.12
C VAL A 487 -1.70 10.97 3.57
N PHE A 488 -1.12 12.00 4.16
CA PHE A 488 -1.28 13.38 3.71
C PHE A 488 -0.73 13.58 2.29
N PHE A 489 0.48 13.11 2.00
CA PHE A 489 1.06 13.22 0.66
C PHE A 489 0.26 12.46 -0.38
N ASN A 490 -0.20 11.26 -0.05
CA ASN A 490 -1.03 10.48 -0.95
C ASN A 490 -2.36 11.19 -1.21
N PHE A 491 -2.99 11.78 -0.19
CA PHE A 491 -4.17 12.63 -0.37
C PHE A 491 -3.88 13.82 -1.31
N LEU A 492 -2.74 14.51 -1.14
CA LEU A 492 -2.38 15.66 -1.98
C LEU A 492 -2.14 15.34 -3.46
N THR A 493 -1.88 14.08 -3.78
CA THR A 493 -1.28 13.72 -5.08
C THR A 493 -2.18 12.82 -5.91
N GLN A 494 -3.27 12.35 -5.32
CA GLN A 494 -4.28 11.54 -5.96
C GLN A 494 -5.46 12.41 -6.41
N ASP A 495 -6.12 12.00 -7.49
CA ASP A 495 -7.49 12.43 -7.77
C ASP A 495 -8.41 11.73 -6.77
N VAL A 496 -8.55 12.34 -5.60
CA VAL A 496 -9.30 11.80 -4.47
C VAL A 496 -10.76 11.54 -4.88
N ASP A 497 -11.34 12.39 -5.73
CA ASP A 497 -12.72 12.22 -6.18
C ASP A 497 -12.88 10.93 -7.01
N THR A 498 -12.08 10.80 -8.06
CA THR A 498 -12.09 9.60 -8.93
C THR A 498 -11.76 8.36 -8.11
N TRP A 499 -10.74 8.42 -7.26
CA TRP A 499 -10.28 7.27 -6.50
C TRP A 499 -11.31 6.78 -5.46
N PHE A 500 -12.02 7.69 -4.79
CA PHE A 500 -13.16 7.30 -3.95
C PHE A 500 -14.33 6.76 -4.77
N ASN A 501 -14.65 7.37 -5.91
CA ASN A 501 -15.75 6.88 -6.73
C ASN A 501 -15.46 5.45 -7.22
N ASP A 502 -14.25 5.20 -7.72
CA ASP A 502 -13.80 3.86 -8.12
C ASP A 502 -13.89 2.89 -6.94
N ALA A 503 -13.43 3.30 -5.76
CA ALA A 503 -13.55 2.51 -4.53
C ALA A 503 -15.01 2.13 -4.23
N LEU A 504 -15.94 3.08 -4.27
CA LEU A 504 -17.35 2.87 -3.96
C LEU A 504 -18.04 1.92 -4.95
N THR A 505 -17.66 1.97 -6.23
CA THR A 505 -18.23 1.07 -7.25
C THR A 505 -17.89 -0.40 -7.00
N LEU A 506 -16.76 -0.68 -6.34
CA LEU A 506 -16.34 -2.04 -5.97
C LEU A 506 -17.03 -2.57 -4.70
N LEU A 507 -17.83 -1.74 -4.02
CA LEU A 507 -18.45 -2.05 -2.73
C LEU A 507 -19.97 -2.27 -2.85
N PRO A 508 -20.52 -3.23 -2.09
CA PRO A 508 -21.97 -3.39 -1.97
C PRO A 508 -22.58 -2.15 -1.30
N PRO A 509 -23.81 -1.73 -1.68
CA PRO A 509 -24.43 -0.50 -1.19
C PRO A 509 -24.43 -0.34 0.34
N GLN A 510 -24.68 -1.42 1.07
CA GLN A 510 -24.72 -1.45 2.55
C GLN A 510 -23.37 -1.18 3.23
N SER A 511 -22.25 -1.31 2.51
CA SER A 511 -20.90 -1.08 3.05
C SER A 511 -20.36 0.31 2.74
N ARG A 512 -20.98 1.04 1.81
CA ARG A 512 -20.46 2.33 1.31
C ARG A 512 -20.46 3.41 2.37
N GLU A 513 -21.54 3.52 3.14
CA GLU A 513 -21.63 4.48 4.24
C GLU A 513 -20.58 4.19 5.32
N CYS A 514 -20.52 2.93 5.77
CA CYS A 514 -19.51 2.47 6.73
C CYS A 514 -18.08 2.77 6.22
N PHE A 515 -17.78 2.42 4.97
CA PHE A 515 -16.49 2.71 4.34
C PHE A 515 -16.17 4.20 4.37
N LEU A 516 -17.08 5.07 3.90
CA LEU A 516 -16.86 6.51 3.87
C LEU A 516 -16.66 7.09 5.27
N GLU A 517 -17.45 6.69 6.26
CA GLU A 517 -17.30 7.23 7.61
C GLU A 517 -15.95 6.88 8.23
N TYR A 518 -15.49 5.62 8.14
CA TYR A 518 -14.17 5.24 8.65
C TYR A 518 -13.04 5.95 7.91
N THR A 519 -13.18 6.06 6.59
CA THR A 519 -12.16 6.61 5.69
C THR A 519 -12.02 8.12 5.90
N LEU A 520 -13.13 8.86 5.87
CA LEU A 520 -13.15 10.31 6.14
C LEU A 520 -12.82 10.64 7.60
N SER A 521 -13.21 9.79 8.57
CA SER A 521 -12.78 9.96 9.97
C SER A 521 -11.27 9.78 10.15
N ASN A 522 -10.61 8.96 9.33
CA ASN A 522 -9.16 8.79 9.37
C ASN A 522 -8.44 9.93 8.64
N LEU A 523 -8.93 10.33 7.46
CA LEU A 523 -8.41 11.49 6.74
C LEU A 523 -8.56 12.79 7.53
N GLY A 524 -9.72 13.02 8.15
CA GLY A 524 -10.00 14.23 8.94
C GLY A 524 -9.08 14.45 10.14
N LYS A 525 -8.24 13.47 10.48
CA LYS A 525 -7.17 13.59 11.51
C LYS A 525 -5.87 14.17 10.96
N VAL A 526 -5.74 14.24 9.64
CA VAL A 526 -4.51 14.52 8.90
C VAL A 526 -4.73 15.69 7.93
N VAL A 527 -5.91 15.76 7.34
CA VAL A 527 -6.36 16.81 6.42
C VAL A 527 -7.58 17.49 7.04
N ASP A 528 -7.64 18.81 6.99
CA ASP A 528 -8.80 19.55 7.48
C ASP A 528 -10.04 19.32 6.60
N THR A 529 -11.24 19.48 7.18
CA THR A 529 -12.48 19.18 6.46
C THR A 529 -12.71 20.05 5.23
N GLN A 530 -12.17 21.28 5.18
CA GLN A 530 -12.36 22.17 4.04
C GLN A 530 -11.55 21.67 2.84
N SER A 531 -10.29 21.31 3.06
CA SER A 531 -9.43 20.68 2.05
C SER A 531 -10.03 19.37 1.55
N LEU A 532 -10.62 18.56 2.45
CA LEU A 532 -11.35 17.35 2.06
C LEU A 532 -12.55 17.68 1.17
N ALA A 533 -13.42 18.60 1.59
CA ALA A 533 -14.60 18.97 0.80
C ALA A 533 -14.25 19.58 -0.56
N ALA A 534 -13.19 20.40 -0.61
CA ALA A 534 -12.67 20.97 -1.85
C ALA A 534 -12.15 19.90 -2.81
N ALA A 535 -11.56 18.81 -2.30
CA ALA A 535 -11.12 17.68 -3.11
C ALA A 535 -12.30 16.90 -3.74
N PHE A 536 -13.52 17.00 -3.19
CA PHE A 536 -14.73 16.29 -3.67
C PHE A 536 -15.72 17.17 -4.44
N GLU A 537 -15.37 18.42 -4.74
CA GLU A 537 -16.19 19.33 -5.56
C GLU A 537 -17.56 19.63 -4.97
N PHE A 538 -17.55 20.00 -3.70
CA PHE A 538 -18.75 20.54 -3.09
C PHE A 538 -18.98 21.98 -3.52
N GLU A 539 -19.93 22.19 -4.43
CA GLU A 539 -20.69 23.44 -4.47
C GLU A 539 -21.46 23.58 -3.14
N ASP A 540 -21.36 24.75 -2.51
CA ASP A 540 -21.98 25.17 -1.23
C ASP A 540 -21.38 24.66 0.10
N ILE A 541 -20.07 24.80 0.30
CA ILE A 541 -19.53 25.04 1.66
C ILE A 541 -18.77 26.38 1.63
N GLY A 542 -19.23 27.32 2.44
CA GLY A 542 -18.92 28.75 2.37
C GLY A 542 -17.44 29.15 2.36
N THR A 543 -17.22 30.42 2.07
CA THR A 543 -15.91 31.08 1.92
C THR A 543 -14.97 30.80 3.09
N TYR A 544 -13.81 30.21 2.80
CA TYR A 544 -12.66 30.18 3.70
C TYR A 544 -11.41 30.67 2.97
N GLU A 545 -10.66 31.55 3.64
CA GLU A 545 -9.42 32.15 3.13
C GLU A 545 -8.23 31.19 3.24
N LEU A 546 -7.35 31.23 2.22
CA LEU A 546 -6.05 30.55 2.20
C LEU A 546 -5.17 31.00 3.36
N ASN A 547 -4.52 30.05 4.04
CA ASN A 547 -3.13 30.28 4.40
C ASN A 547 -2.31 30.17 3.10
N GLN A 548 -2.12 31.31 2.42
CA GLN A 548 -1.27 31.38 1.24
C GLN A 548 0.17 31.13 1.69
N LEU A 549 0.83 30.09 1.17
CA LEU A 549 2.29 30.13 1.19
C LEU A 549 2.77 31.24 0.25
N PRO A 550 3.85 31.94 0.61
CA PRO A 550 4.39 33.00 -0.23
C PRO A 550 4.84 32.42 -1.57
N GLU A 551 4.38 33.02 -2.68
CA GLU A 551 4.75 32.70 -4.06
C GLU A 551 6.25 32.89 -4.39
N ARG A 552 7.12 33.10 -3.41
CA ARG A 552 8.53 33.39 -3.63
C ARG A 552 9.32 32.11 -3.78
N SER A 553 9.51 31.66 -5.03
CA SER A 553 10.61 30.74 -5.36
C SER A 553 11.92 31.37 -4.91
N ILE A 554 12.69 30.67 -4.09
CA ILE A 554 13.96 31.18 -3.59
C ILE A 554 14.98 31.09 -4.72
N ASP A 555 15.43 32.24 -5.23
CA ASP A 555 16.59 32.33 -6.12
C ASP A 555 17.86 32.31 -5.27
N LEU A 556 18.69 31.29 -5.50
CA LEU A 556 19.94 31.05 -4.78
C LEU A 556 21.15 31.62 -5.54
N GLY A 557 20.94 32.14 -6.75
CA GLY A 557 21.96 32.72 -7.62
C GLY A 557 22.94 31.68 -8.17
N LEU A 558 22.45 30.46 -8.42
CA LEU A 558 23.15 29.35 -9.09
C LEU A 558 22.17 28.71 -10.08
N ARG A 559 22.67 28.25 -11.24
CA ARG A 559 21.87 27.49 -12.20
C ARG A 559 21.78 26.04 -11.72
N ILE A 560 20.66 25.71 -11.09
CA ILE A 560 20.43 24.39 -10.49
C ILE A 560 19.80 23.46 -11.52
N GLY A 561 20.44 22.31 -11.74
CA GLY A 561 19.89 21.17 -12.46
C GLY A 561 19.35 20.12 -11.49
N VAL A 562 18.31 19.39 -11.87
CA VAL A 562 17.79 18.27 -11.07
C VAL A 562 17.61 17.05 -11.96
N HIS A 563 18.12 15.91 -11.53
CA HIS A 563 17.76 14.61 -12.08
C HIS A 563 16.85 13.87 -11.10
N ILE A 564 15.75 13.31 -11.60
CA ILE A 564 14.89 12.42 -10.84
C ILE A 564 14.71 11.12 -11.61
N HIS A 565 15.21 10.01 -11.09
CA HIS A 565 14.81 8.70 -11.59
C HIS A 565 13.50 8.25 -10.93
N ALA A 566 12.39 8.29 -11.68
CA ALA A 566 11.06 7.92 -11.23
C ALA A 566 10.76 6.46 -11.61
N PHE A 567 11.20 5.53 -10.76
CA PHE A 567 10.82 4.11 -10.83
C PHE A 567 9.47 3.85 -10.14
N TYR A 568 9.34 4.24 -8.86
CA TYR A 568 8.05 4.30 -8.17
C TYR A 568 7.35 5.64 -8.46
N ILE A 569 6.50 5.68 -9.48
CA ILE A 569 5.81 6.90 -9.92
C ILE A 569 5.00 7.57 -8.79
N SER A 570 4.46 6.76 -7.88
CA SER A 570 3.73 7.21 -6.70
C SER A 570 4.52 8.17 -5.81
N ILE A 571 5.84 8.11 -5.80
CA ILE A 571 6.69 8.95 -4.93
C ILE A 571 7.09 10.26 -5.61
N LEU A 572 7.05 10.32 -6.95
CA LEU A 572 7.50 11.49 -7.71
C LEU A 572 6.84 12.82 -7.27
N PRO A 573 5.53 12.87 -6.97
CA PRO A 573 4.88 14.11 -6.58
C PRO A 573 5.44 14.74 -5.29
N GLU A 574 5.86 13.94 -4.31
CA GLU A 574 6.49 14.42 -3.08
C GLU A 574 7.77 15.19 -3.39
N ILE A 575 8.62 14.64 -4.26
CA ILE A 575 9.86 15.28 -4.70
C ILE A 575 9.56 16.60 -5.40
N LEU A 576 8.60 16.60 -6.34
CA LEU A 576 8.23 17.81 -7.08
C LEU A 576 7.69 18.92 -6.17
N LEU A 577 6.98 18.58 -5.10
CA LEU A 577 6.43 19.55 -4.15
C LEU A 577 7.51 20.30 -3.38
N TYR A 578 8.58 19.61 -2.96
CA TYR A 578 9.74 20.26 -2.36
C TYR A 578 10.46 21.18 -3.36
N LEU A 579 10.62 20.70 -4.60
CA LEU A 579 11.30 21.45 -5.65
C LEU A 579 10.55 22.71 -6.09
N LYS A 580 9.22 22.80 -5.91
CA LYS A 580 8.43 24.01 -6.22
C LYS A 580 8.87 25.25 -5.42
N GLN A 581 9.54 25.06 -4.28
CA GLN A 581 9.97 26.18 -3.41
C GLN A 581 11.28 26.83 -3.89
N ILE A 582 11.92 26.27 -4.90
CA ILE A 582 13.28 26.62 -5.33
C ILE A 582 13.26 26.98 -6.82
N HIS A 583 14.02 28.00 -7.20
CA HIS A 583 14.22 28.29 -8.61
C HIS A 583 15.15 27.24 -9.24
N ILE A 584 14.64 26.49 -10.23
CA ILE A 584 15.37 25.40 -10.90
C ILE A 584 15.45 25.68 -12.41
N GLU A 585 16.68 25.63 -12.93
CA GLU A 585 16.97 25.89 -14.35
C GLU A 585 16.46 24.74 -15.23
N LYS A 586 16.71 23.50 -14.81
CA LYS A 586 16.41 22.31 -15.62
C LYS A 586 16.11 21.10 -14.76
N ILE A 587 15.00 20.43 -15.00
CA ILE A 587 14.64 19.16 -14.38
C ILE A 587 14.61 18.08 -15.46
N VAL A 588 15.33 16.99 -15.25
CA VAL A 588 15.28 15.80 -16.11
C VAL A 588 14.71 14.64 -15.32
N ILE A 589 13.58 14.08 -15.78
CA ILE A 589 12.94 12.93 -15.15
C ILE A 589 13.12 11.72 -16.06
N THR A 590 13.75 10.67 -15.54
CA THR A 590 13.84 9.38 -16.23
C THR A 590 12.82 8.40 -15.66
N CYS A 591 12.08 7.67 -16.49
CA CYS A 591 11.07 6.69 -16.06
C CYS A 591 10.98 5.53 -17.07
N LEU A 592 10.24 4.47 -16.72
CA LEU A 592 9.97 3.38 -17.65
C LEU A 592 9.09 3.84 -18.82
N HIS A 593 9.18 3.14 -19.96
CA HIS A 593 8.42 3.49 -21.17
C HIS A 593 6.90 3.50 -20.93
N GLU A 594 6.39 2.55 -20.14
CA GLU A 594 4.97 2.46 -19.78
C GLU A 594 4.46 3.59 -18.87
N ASP A 595 5.37 4.25 -18.15
CA ASP A 595 5.02 5.27 -17.16
C ASP A 595 5.12 6.71 -17.67
N VAL A 596 5.63 6.92 -18.89
CA VAL A 596 5.82 8.26 -19.48
C VAL A 596 4.55 9.11 -19.43
N ASN A 597 3.39 8.51 -19.72
CA ASN A 597 2.12 9.23 -19.68
C ASN A 597 1.73 9.64 -18.26
N LYS A 598 1.97 8.77 -17.26
CA LYS A 598 1.73 9.11 -15.85
C LYS A 598 2.62 10.26 -15.40
N VAL A 599 3.91 10.23 -15.76
CA VAL A 599 4.86 11.30 -15.44
C VAL A 599 4.48 12.61 -16.11
N LYS A 600 4.04 12.59 -17.38
CA LYS A 600 3.54 13.79 -18.08
C LYS A 600 2.39 14.42 -17.32
N VAL A 601 1.35 13.65 -16.99
CA VAL A 601 0.18 14.15 -16.24
C VAL A 601 0.60 14.79 -14.90
N LEU A 602 1.52 14.16 -14.16
CA LEU A 602 2.01 14.69 -12.89
C LEU A 602 2.84 15.98 -13.02
N THR A 603 3.36 16.29 -14.21
CA THR A 603 4.30 17.38 -14.46
C THR A 603 3.76 18.49 -15.36
N GLU A 604 2.53 18.34 -15.89
CA GLU A 604 1.90 19.23 -16.87
C GLU A 604 1.94 20.73 -16.52
N LYS A 605 1.89 21.08 -15.22
CA LYS A 605 1.85 22.47 -14.75
C LYS A 605 3.23 23.08 -14.45
N GLN A 606 4.33 22.37 -14.70
CA GLN A 606 5.66 22.78 -14.28
C GLN A 606 6.57 23.02 -15.50
N ALA A 607 7.03 24.26 -15.66
CA ALA A 607 7.99 24.61 -16.70
C ALA A 607 9.34 23.92 -16.46
N ASN A 608 10.14 23.72 -17.52
CA ASN A 608 11.53 23.23 -17.49
C ASN A 608 11.74 21.74 -17.17
N ILE A 609 10.75 20.88 -17.41
CA ILE A 609 10.86 19.41 -17.25
C ILE A 609 11.13 18.72 -18.58
N ILE A 610 12.17 17.87 -18.60
CA ILE A 610 12.50 16.96 -19.71
C ILE A 610 12.24 15.53 -19.25
N ILE A 611 11.34 14.83 -19.92
CA ILE A 611 11.02 13.42 -19.61
C ILE A 611 11.80 12.51 -20.57
N LYS A 612 12.48 11.49 -20.02
CA LYS A 612 13.24 10.48 -20.78
C LYS A 612 12.79 9.08 -20.38
N ALA A 613 12.35 8.31 -21.37
CA ALA A 613 12.01 6.91 -21.18
C ALA A 613 13.28 6.06 -21.20
N VAL A 614 13.45 5.15 -20.24
CA VAL A 614 14.61 4.26 -20.09
C VAL A 614 14.15 2.82 -19.83
N PRO A 615 14.97 1.80 -20.15
CA PRO A 615 14.69 0.41 -19.73
C PRO A 615 14.87 0.25 -18.21
N ASN A 616 14.26 -0.80 -17.64
CA ASN A 616 14.49 -1.19 -16.23
C ASN A 616 15.86 -1.88 -16.08
N LYS A 617 16.95 -1.11 -16.19
CA LYS A 617 18.32 -1.63 -16.13
C LYS A 617 19.24 -0.64 -15.43
N GLY A 618 20.10 -1.13 -14.53
CA GLY A 618 21.10 -0.31 -13.86
C GLY A 618 20.53 0.67 -12.83
N ARG A 619 19.35 0.34 -12.29
CA ARG A 619 18.63 1.08 -11.23
C ARG A 619 18.54 2.57 -11.53
N ASP A 620 18.89 3.43 -10.56
CA ASP A 620 18.86 4.89 -10.72
C ASP A 620 20.17 5.48 -11.26
N ILE A 621 21.28 4.73 -11.22
CA ILE A 621 22.61 5.21 -11.60
C ILE A 621 22.80 5.19 -13.11
N LEU A 622 22.43 4.11 -13.80
CA LEU A 622 22.53 4.07 -15.26
C LEU A 622 21.66 5.15 -15.95
N PRO A 623 20.37 5.34 -15.57
CA PRO A 623 19.58 6.44 -16.08
C PRO A 623 20.20 7.81 -15.82
N TRP A 624 20.82 8.01 -14.65
CA TRP A 624 21.55 9.25 -14.35
C TRP A 624 22.76 9.46 -15.26
N LEU A 625 23.62 8.44 -15.44
CA LEU A 625 24.78 8.54 -16.31
C LEU A 625 24.36 8.95 -17.74
N ASN A 626 23.31 8.31 -18.27
CA ASN A 626 22.78 8.58 -19.62
C ASN A 626 22.28 10.02 -19.81
N ILE A 627 21.77 10.68 -18.76
CA ILE A 627 21.23 12.04 -18.84
C ILE A 627 22.20 13.10 -18.30
N SER A 628 23.25 12.72 -17.57
CA SER A 628 24.19 13.64 -16.94
C SER A 628 24.79 14.67 -17.91
N PRO A 629 25.07 14.37 -19.21
CA PRO A 629 25.53 15.38 -20.16
C PRO A 629 24.52 16.52 -20.38
N ILE A 630 23.21 16.26 -20.25
CA ILE A 630 22.14 17.27 -20.41
C ILE A 630 22.17 18.30 -19.26
N LEU A 631 22.65 17.87 -18.09
CA LEU A 631 22.75 18.66 -16.86
C LEU A 631 24.14 19.31 -16.67
N SER A 632 25.12 19.00 -17.53
CA SER A 632 26.48 19.56 -17.47
C SER A 632 26.54 21.09 -17.60
N SER A 633 25.51 21.72 -18.18
CA SER A 633 25.40 23.18 -18.31
C SER A 633 25.05 23.89 -16.99
N CYS A 634 24.61 23.15 -15.98
CA CYS A 634 24.21 23.69 -14.67
C CYS A 634 25.42 23.89 -13.77
N ASP A 635 25.35 24.86 -12.86
CA ASP A 635 26.44 25.11 -11.91
C ASP A 635 26.48 23.99 -10.85
N ILE A 636 25.31 23.49 -10.46
CA ILE A 636 25.08 22.44 -9.46
C ILE A 636 23.94 21.54 -9.93
N VAL A 637 24.04 20.24 -9.63
CA VAL A 637 23.02 19.24 -9.93
C VAL A 637 22.60 18.50 -8.67
N ILE A 638 21.29 18.36 -8.48
CA ILE A 638 20.69 17.53 -7.44
C ILE A 638 20.27 16.21 -8.08
N LYS A 639 20.85 15.10 -7.63
CA LYS A 639 20.49 13.75 -8.09
C LYS A 639 19.53 13.11 -7.09
N LEU A 640 18.34 12.76 -7.55
CA LEU A 640 17.27 12.17 -6.77
C LEU A 640 16.70 10.93 -7.48
N HIS A 641 15.99 10.10 -6.74
CA HIS A 641 15.16 9.04 -7.31
C HIS A 641 13.98 8.72 -6.40
N THR A 642 13.01 8.00 -6.93
CA THR A 642 11.91 7.49 -6.13
C THR A 642 12.37 6.22 -5.42
N LYS A 643 12.81 6.36 -4.17
CA LYS A 643 13.29 5.23 -3.35
C LYS A 643 12.15 4.65 -2.52
N SER A 644 11.85 3.35 -2.66
CA SER A 644 10.90 2.65 -1.78
C SER A 644 11.58 1.47 -1.10
N SER A 645 11.18 1.16 0.14
CA SER A 645 11.64 -0.03 0.87
C SER A 645 10.43 -0.81 1.41
N PRO A 646 9.63 -1.44 0.51
CA PRO A 646 8.32 -1.98 0.87
C PRO A 646 8.37 -3.12 1.90
N HIS A 647 9.51 -3.83 2.01
CA HIS A 647 9.64 -5.05 2.82
C HIS A 647 10.54 -4.89 4.06
N ALA A 648 11.10 -3.70 4.29
CA ALA A 648 12.00 -3.41 5.42
C ALA A 648 11.45 -2.25 6.25
N SER A 649 10.64 -2.56 7.28
CA SER A 649 10.01 -1.55 8.14
C SER A 649 11.01 -0.57 8.76
N HIS A 650 12.24 -1.02 9.05
CA HIS A 650 13.33 -0.20 9.59
C HIS A 650 13.96 0.78 8.57
N LEU A 651 13.78 0.54 7.26
CA LEU A 651 14.28 1.42 6.18
C LEU A 651 13.20 2.34 5.58
N LYS A 652 11.94 2.22 6.02
CA LYS A 652 10.83 3.07 5.51
C LYS A 652 11.10 4.57 5.64
N GLN A 653 11.95 4.97 6.59
CA GLN A 653 12.31 6.37 6.86
C GLN A 653 13.48 6.87 6.03
N TRP A 654 14.26 5.98 5.44
CA TRP A 654 15.50 6.34 4.77
C TRP A 654 15.26 7.30 3.61
N ARG A 655 14.25 7.03 2.76
CA ARG A 655 13.84 7.98 1.71
C ARG A 655 13.56 9.37 2.27
N LEU A 656 12.73 9.45 3.31
CA LEU A 656 12.30 10.73 3.86
C LEU A 656 13.47 11.51 4.45
N GLN A 657 14.40 10.83 5.13
CA GLN A 657 15.65 11.45 5.58
C GLN A 657 16.49 11.97 4.40
N LEU A 658 16.65 11.20 3.31
CA LEU A 658 17.40 11.63 2.12
C LEU A 658 16.80 12.90 1.52
N LEU A 659 15.47 12.91 1.31
CA LEU A 659 14.76 14.08 0.77
C LEU A 659 14.87 15.28 1.71
N TRP A 660 14.67 15.08 3.02
CA TRP A 660 14.81 16.16 3.98
C TRP A 660 16.23 16.75 4.01
N SER A 661 17.25 15.89 3.98
CA SER A 661 18.64 16.33 4.04
C SER A 661 19.05 17.15 2.80
N LEU A 662 18.48 16.83 1.63
CA LEU A 662 18.90 17.42 0.36
C LEU A 662 18.00 18.54 -0.16
N ILE A 663 16.68 18.42 0.00
CA ILE A 663 15.70 19.27 -0.69
C ILE A 663 14.66 19.92 0.23
N GLU A 664 14.73 19.73 1.56
CA GLU A 664 13.98 20.59 2.47
C GLU A 664 14.53 22.02 2.39
N THR A 665 13.62 23.00 2.46
CA THR A 665 13.87 24.41 2.15
C THR A 665 15.04 25.05 2.90
N ASN A 666 15.23 24.76 4.18
CA ASN A 666 16.36 25.31 4.95
C ASN A 666 17.67 24.58 4.65
N ASN A 667 17.60 23.25 4.49
CA ASN A 667 18.77 22.43 4.20
C ASN A 667 19.31 22.73 2.80
N ILE A 668 18.46 22.80 1.79
CA ILE A 668 18.88 23.13 0.42
C ILE A 668 19.43 24.55 0.30
N GLN A 669 18.86 25.53 1.01
CA GLN A 669 19.44 26.88 1.10
C GLN A 669 20.85 26.83 1.68
N SER A 670 21.07 26.03 2.72
CA SER A 670 22.39 25.86 3.35
C SER A 670 23.38 25.18 2.41
N ILE A 671 22.94 24.15 1.69
CA ILE A 671 23.74 23.44 0.67
C ILE A 671 24.16 24.41 -0.45
N MET A 672 23.21 25.13 -1.04
CA MET A 672 23.51 26.06 -2.13
C MET A 672 24.41 27.21 -1.68
N LYS A 673 24.23 27.71 -0.45
CA LYS A 673 25.13 28.70 0.14
C LYS A 673 26.55 28.15 0.28
N ALA A 674 26.71 26.90 0.71
CA ALA A 674 28.02 26.26 0.81
C ALA A 674 28.71 26.14 -0.56
N PHE A 675 28.00 25.65 -1.59
CA PHE A 675 28.54 25.56 -2.96
C PHE A 675 28.90 26.93 -3.58
N LYS A 676 28.19 28.00 -3.18
CA LYS A 676 28.47 29.37 -3.62
C LYS A 676 29.72 29.95 -2.94
N GLN A 677 29.95 29.59 -1.67
CA GLN A 677 31.07 30.09 -0.87
C GLN A 677 32.36 29.32 -1.13
N ASP A 678 32.26 28.01 -1.36
CA ASP A 678 33.38 27.10 -1.54
C ASP A 678 33.38 26.52 -2.95
N LYS A 679 34.28 27.03 -3.81
CA LYS A 679 34.40 26.56 -5.19
C LYS A 679 34.97 25.13 -5.29
N ASN A 680 35.70 24.69 -4.27
CA ASN A 680 36.29 23.35 -4.20
C ASN A 680 35.29 22.32 -3.66
N LEU A 681 34.14 22.73 -3.13
CA LEU A 681 33.07 21.80 -2.80
C LEU A 681 32.52 21.17 -4.09
N GLY A 682 32.73 19.87 -4.24
CA GLY A 682 32.31 19.09 -5.40
C GLY A 682 31.08 18.25 -5.15
N VAL A 683 30.97 17.59 -3.99
CA VAL A 683 29.86 16.70 -3.66
C VAL A 683 29.36 16.95 -2.23
N VAL A 684 28.04 16.96 -2.05
CA VAL A 684 27.38 16.94 -0.75
C VAL A 684 26.46 15.73 -0.67
N ILE A 685 26.66 14.89 0.34
CA ILE A 685 25.86 13.68 0.58
C ILE A 685 25.05 13.79 1.89
N PRO A 686 23.90 13.11 2.01
CA PRO A 686 23.18 13.01 3.27
C PRO A 686 23.99 12.27 4.33
N ASP A 687 23.77 12.63 5.60
CA ASP A 687 24.20 11.80 6.73
C ASP A 687 23.52 10.41 6.67
N TYR A 688 24.20 9.39 7.17
CA TYR A 688 23.66 8.03 7.14
C TYR A 688 22.44 7.87 8.04
N HIS A 689 21.49 7.06 7.56
CA HIS A 689 20.39 6.61 8.40
C HIS A 689 20.96 5.70 9.52
N PRO A 690 20.51 5.83 10.79
CA PRO A 690 21.03 5.02 11.89
C PRO A 690 21.02 3.50 11.64
N ALA A 691 20.04 3.02 10.88
CA ALA A 691 19.92 1.61 10.52
C ALA A 691 20.99 1.11 9.53
N LEU A 692 21.74 2.00 8.86
CA LEU A 692 22.73 1.65 7.84
C LEU A 692 24.15 1.59 8.37
N HIS A 693 24.42 1.97 9.63
CA HIS A 693 25.80 2.07 10.14
C HIS A 693 26.59 0.76 9.99
N GLY A 694 25.93 -0.41 10.05
CA GLY A 694 26.58 -1.71 9.82
C GLY A 694 26.86 -2.04 8.35
N ASP A 695 26.19 -1.35 7.42
CA ASP A 695 26.23 -1.62 5.98
C ASP A 695 27.17 -0.66 5.22
N ILE A 696 27.73 0.34 5.92
CA ILE A 696 28.71 1.27 5.34
C ILE A 696 30.07 0.60 5.29
N ASN A 697 30.31 -0.14 4.21
CA ASN A 697 31.57 -0.78 3.88
C ASN A 697 31.58 -1.18 2.40
N TRP A 698 32.70 -1.75 1.93
CA TRP A 698 32.81 -2.25 0.56
C TRP A 698 31.89 -3.43 0.25
N GLY A 699 31.60 -4.27 1.25
CA GLY A 699 30.78 -5.47 1.10
C GLY A 699 31.29 -6.38 -0.03
N MET A 700 30.38 -6.86 -0.86
CA MET A 700 30.72 -7.67 -2.03
C MET A 700 31.26 -6.85 -3.22
N ASN A 701 31.37 -5.52 -3.09
CA ASN A 701 31.65 -4.61 -4.20
C ASN A 701 33.13 -4.28 -4.40
N LEU A 702 34.03 -4.68 -3.49
CA LEU A 702 35.43 -4.28 -3.51
C LEU A 702 36.12 -4.59 -4.86
N GLU A 703 35.97 -5.81 -5.35
CA GLU A 703 36.68 -6.24 -6.57
C GLU A 703 36.15 -5.51 -7.82
N LYS A 704 34.83 -5.34 -7.94
CA LYS A 704 34.22 -4.50 -9.00
C LYS A 704 34.63 -3.03 -8.86
N GLY A 705 34.71 -2.52 -7.64
CA GLY A 705 35.17 -1.18 -7.33
C GLY A 705 36.62 -0.94 -7.79
N LYS A 706 37.52 -1.90 -7.56
CA LYS A 706 38.91 -1.87 -8.05
C LYS A 706 38.99 -1.86 -9.57
N GLN A 707 38.18 -2.69 -10.24
CA GLN A 707 38.12 -2.73 -11.71
C GLN A 707 37.69 -1.37 -12.28
N LEU A 708 36.60 -0.83 -11.75
CA LEU A 708 36.10 0.49 -12.14
C LEU A 708 37.08 1.62 -11.84
N ALA A 709 37.74 1.57 -10.68
CA ALA A 709 38.74 2.55 -10.31
C ALA A 709 39.92 2.57 -11.28
N HIS A 710 40.36 1.38 -11.75
CA HIS A 710 41.40 1.27 -12.76
C HIS A 710 40.95 1.83 -14.11
N GLU A 711 39.72 1.55 -14.55
CA GLU A 711 39.15 2.11 -15.79
C GLU A 711 39.02 3.64 -15.75
N LEU A 712 38.63 4.18 -14.60
CA LEU A 712 38.47 5.62 -14.36
C LEU A 712 39.77 6.33 -13.98
N ASN A 713 40.87 5.57 -13.85
CA ASN A 713 42.19 6.05 -13.42
C ASN A 713 42.14 6.83 -12.09
N ILE A 714 41.47 6.27 -11.08
CA ILE A 714 41.35 6.84 -9.74
C ILE A 714 41.92 5.89 -8.68
N LEU A 715 42.34 6.47 -7.56
CA LEU A 715 42.69 5.72 -6.36
C LEU A 715 41.44 5.54 -5.49
N ILE A 716 41.36 4.41 -4.81
CA ILE A 716 40.27 4.10 -3.88
C ILE A 716 40.85 3.72 -2.51
N PRO A 717 40.12 3.98 -1.41
CA PRO A 717 40.58 3.63 -0.08
C PRO A 717 40.47 2.11 0.16
N ASP A 718 41.34 1.59 1.04
CA ASP A 718 41.31 0.18 1.47
C ASP A 718 40.00 -0.15 2.20
N GLU A 719 39.54 0.77 3.04
CA GLU A 719 38.25 0.69 3.74
C GLU A 719 37.28 1.77 3.24
N MET A 720 36.02 1.40 3.03
CA MET A 720 35.00 2.32 2.53
C MET A 720 34.20 2.92 3.68
N GLU A 721 34.54 4.15 4.04
CA GLU A 721 33.90 4.89 5.14
C GLU A 721 32.83 5.87 4.64
N LYS A 722 32.98 6.38 3.41
CA LYS A 722 32.19 7.50 2.89
C LYS A 722 31.76 7.28 1.44
N PHE A 723 30.46 7.25 1.22
CA PHE A 723 29.80 7.24 -0.09
C PHE A 723 28.31 7.66 0.04
N PRO A 724 27.65 8.14 -1.03
CA PRO A 724 26.23 8.52 -1.00
C PRO A 724 25.32 7.28 -0.90
N ALA A 725 25.23 6.64 0.26
CA ALA A 725 24.37 5.48 0.47
C ALA A 725 22.92 5.83 0.14
N GLY A 726 22.34 5.12 -0.83
CA GLY A 726 21.01 5.37 -1.35
C GLY A 726 21.01 6.30 -2.58
N SER A 727 22.18 6.56 -3.15
CA SER A 727 22.42 7.16 -4.47
C SER A 727 21.75 8.53 -4.73
N MET A 728 21.44 9.29 -3.67
CA MET A 728 20.98 10.68 -3.73
C MET A 728 22.01 11.63 -3.14
N PHE A 729 22.37 12.68 -3.88
CA PHE A 729 23.38 13.66 -3.48
C PHE A 729 23.30 14.92 -4.35
N VAL A 730 23.96 15.99 -3.91
CA VAL A 730 24.16 17.21 -4.69
C VAL A 730 25.60 17.26 -5.17
N TYR A 731 25.85 17.63 -6.42
CA TYR A 731 27.21 17.71 -6.95
C TYR A 731 27.40 18.85 -7.95
N ARG A 732 28.65 19.27 -8.12
CA ARG A 732 29.11 20.08 -9.22
C ARG A 732 29.44 19.16 -10.41
N PRO A 733 28.91 19.38 -11.63
CA PRO A 733 29.19 18.51 -12.78
C PRO A 733 30.68 18.27 -13.03
N ASP A 734 31.51 19.31 -12.92
CA ASP A 734 32.96 19.22 -13.10
C ASP A 734 33.66 18.28 -12.11
N ALA A 735 33.11 18.10 -10.91
CA ALA A 735 33.69 17.23 -9.88
C ALA A 735 33.59 15.74 -10.22
N LEU A 736 32.72 15.36 -11.16
CA LEU A 736 32.50 13.97 -11.57
C LEU A 736 32.75 13.76 -13.08
N VAL A 737 33.49 14.67 -13.71
CA VAL A 737 33.70 14.68 -15.18
C VAL A 737 34.38 13.40 -15.69
N GLN A 738 35.17 12.72 -14.86
CA GLN A 738 35.81 11.44 -15.18
C GLN A 738 34.81 10.34 -15.56
N LEU A 739 33.56 10.42 -15.09
CA LEU A 739 32.51 9.47 -15.48
C LEU A 739 32.21 9.49 -16.98
N ASN A 740 32.55 10.57 -17.69
CA ASN A 740 32.42 10.65 -19.14
C ASN A 740 33.37 9.69 -19.89
N GLN A 741 34.37 9.12 -19.22
CA GLN A 741 35.26 8.11 -19.80
C GLN A 741 34.58 6.74 -19.90
N LEU A 742 33.52 6.50 -19.11
CA LEU A 742 32.75 5.26 -19.16
C LEU A 742 31.98 5.19 -20.47
N ARG A 743 32.29 4.18 -21.29
CA ARG A 743 31.51 3.86 -22.47
C ARG A 743 30.28 3.09 -22.06
N ILE A 744 29.23 3.81 -21.69
CA ILE A 744 28.02 3.24 -21.07
C ILE A 744 27.43 2.07 -21.87
N GLY A 745 27.47 2.12 -23.21
CA GLY A 745 26.97 1.06 -24.08
C GLY A 745 27.83 -0.22 -24.15
N GLU A 746 29.06 -0.18 -23.63
CA GLU A 746 30.01 -1.31 -23.57
C GLU A 746 30.09 -1.91 -22.14
N LEU A 747 29.38 -1.34 -21.17
CA LEU A 747 29.38 -1.82 -19.79
C LEU A 747 28.57 -3.11 -19.65
N ASP A 748 29.18 -4.14 -19.04
CA ASP A 748 28.52 -5.37 -18.66
C ASP A 748 27.70 -5.16 -17.38
N ILE A 749 26.49 -4.60 -17.56
CA ILE A 749 25.55 -4.31 -16.49
C ILE A 749 24.62 -5.50 -16.30
N GLU A 750 24.56 -6.01 -15.07
CA GLU A 750 23.77 -7.17 -14.69
C GLU A 750 22.26 -6.96 -14.89
N GLU A 751 21.51 -8.05 -15.09
CA GLU A 751 20.05 -8.02 -15.10
C GLU A 751 19.48 -7.77 -13.69
N GLU A 752 18.36 -7.05 -13.59
CA GLU A 752 17.72 -6.74 -12.31
C GLU A 752 16.88 -7.93 -11.81
N LEU A 753 17.52 -8.87 -11.10
CA LEU A 753 16.91 -10.07 -10.52
C LEU A 753 16.60 -9.91 -9.01
N GLY A 754 16.59 -8.67 -8.51
CA GLY A 754 16.33 -8.37 -7.09
C GLY A 754 17.56 -8.44 -6.19
N GLN A 755 18.76 -8.33 -6.75
CA GLN A 755 20.02 -8.32 -5.99
C GLN A 755 20.05 -7.17 -4.97
N GLN A 756 20.58 -7.45 -3.78
CA GLN A 756 20.64 -6.47 -2.69
C GLN A 756 22.00 -5.75 -2.59
N ASP A 757 23.08 -6.34 -3.11
CA ASP A 757 24.43 -5.76 -3.13
C ASP A 757 25.29 -6.44 -4.23
N GLY A 758 26.53 -5.99 -4.44
CA GLY A 758 27.52 -6.70 -5.28
C GLY A 758 27.38 -6.48 -6.79
N THR A 759 26.61 -5.48 -7.23
CA THR A 759 26.41 -5.17 -8.65
C THR A 759 27.30 -4.03 -9.12
N PHE A 760 27.44 -3.86 -10.44
CA PHE A 760 28.15 -2.73 -11.04
C PHE A 760 27.71 -1.38 -10.45
N MET A 761 26.40 -1.20 -10.28
CA MET A 761 25.82 0.05 -9.79
C MET A 761 26.18 0.32 -8.33
N HIS A 762 26.18 -0.70 -7.47
CA HIS A 762 26.58 -0.56 -6.06
C HIS A 762 28.09 -0.29 -5.91
N ALA A 763 28.91 -0.82 -6.80
CA ALA A 763 30.33 -0.49 -6.86
C ALA A 763 30.53 0.98 -7.28
N LEU A 764 29.84 1.44 -8.33
CA LEU A 764 29.95 2.83 -8.79
C LEU A 764 29.41 3.85 -7.77
N GLU A 765 28.34 3.52 -7.04
CA GLU A 765 27.83 4.33 -5.93
C GLU A 765 28.91 4.63 -4.89
N ARG A 766 29.75 3.64 -4.57
CA ARG A 766 30.87 3.75 -3.62
C ARG A 766 32.04 4.57 -4.15
N LEU A 767 32.15 4.75 -5.47
CA LEU A 767 33.23 5.50 -6.11
C LEU A 767 32.95 7.00 -6.25
N ILE A 768 31.73 7.48 -5.96
CA ILE A 768 31.36 8.89 -6.15
C ILE A 768 32.29 9.85 -5.39
N ILE A 769 32.67 9.51 -4.15
CA ILE A 769 33.57 10.35 -3.35
C ILE A 769 35.02 10.23 -3.81
N PRO A 770 35.60 9.03 -3.99
CA PRO A 770 36.92 8.89 -4.61
C PRO A 770 37.06 9.62 -5.96
N LEU A 771 36.01 9.61 -6.79
CA LEU A 771 35.95 10.36 -8.04
C LEU A 771 36.05 11.87 -7.81
N CYS A 772 35.23 12.41 -6.92
CA CYS A 772 35.25 13.82 -6.53
C CYS A 772 36.64 14.26 -6.05
N GLU A 773 37.25 13.48 -5.16
CA GLU A 773 38.57 13.78 -4.58
C GLU A 773 39.68 13.68 -5.62
N SER A 774 39.62 12.70 -6.54
CA SER A 774 40.56 12.60 -7.66
C SER A 774 40.50 13.81 -8.60
N GLY A 775 39.33 14.46 -8.68
CA GLY A 775 39.12 15.73 -9.39
C GLY A 775 39.59 16.97 -8.62
N GLN A 776 40.24 16.80 -7.47
CA GLN A 776 40.65 17.88 -6.55
C GLN A 776 39.48 18.68 -5.96
N TYR A 777 38.33 18.03 -5.77
CA TYR A 777 37.17 18.60 -5.09
C TYR A 777 36.90 17.91 -3.75
N ASP A 778 36.35 18.67 -2.80
CA ASP A 778 35.95 18.18 -1.49
C ASP A 778 34.55 17.55 -1.52
N ALA A 779 34.37 16.49 -0.73
CA ALA A 779 33.08 15.87 -0.48
C ALA A 779 32.67 16.01 1.00
N LYS A 780 31.47 16.56 1.27
CA LYS A 780 30.97 16.81 2.64
C LYS A 780 29.63 16.12 2.90
N TYR A 781 29.36 15.75 4.15
CA TYR A 781 28.02 15.42 4.62
C TYR A 781 27.20 16.70 4.81
N THR A 782 25.88 16.57 4.77
CA THR A 782 24.95 17.65 5.09
C THR A 782 25.20 18.25 6.49
N SER A 783 25.52 17.42 7.50
CA SER A 783 25.84 17.88 8.85
C SER A 783 27.16 18.65 8.99
N GLU A 784 28.09 18.50 8.04
CA GLU A 784 29.37 19.22 8.03
C GLU A 784 29.19 20.67 7.53
N LEU A 785 28.01 21.02 6.99
CA LEU A 785 27.76 22.35 6.44
C LEU A 785 27.40 23.40 7.52
N PRO A 786 27.85 24.66 7.36
CA PRO A 786 27.49 25.75 8.26
C PRO A 786 25.98 26.01 8.29
N ASN A 787 25.39 26.17 9.48
CA ASN A 787 23.96 26.41 9.69
C ASN A 787 23.00 25.31 9.23
N HIS A 788 23.48 24.10 8.92
CA HIS A 788 22.59 22.96 8.75
C HIS A 788 21.73 22.78 10.01
N MET A 789 20.44 22.44 9.85
CA MET A 789 19.51 22.38 10.98
C MET A 789 20.00 21.43 12.08
N LEU A 790 20.71 20.34 11.72
CA LEU A 790 21.36 19.44 12.69
C LEU A 790 22.38 20.15 13.60
N ASN A 791 23.10 21.17 13.12
CA ASN A 791 24.04 21.95 13.92
C ASN A 791 23.32 22.96 14.83
N GLN A 792 22.17 23.50 14.41
CA GLN A 792 21.31 24.30 15.30
C GLN A 792 20.66 23.43 16.38
N ILE A 793 20.22 22.23 16.02
CA ILE A 793 19.63 21.23 16.92
C ILE A 793 20.68 20.70 17.91
N LYS A 794 21.92 20.44 17.49
CA LYS A 794 23.03 20.09 18.40
C LYS A 794 23.37 21.23 19.36
N LYS A 795 23.32 22.49 18.91
CA LYS A 795 23.51 23.67 19.79
C LYS A 795 22.41 23.81 20.85
N LEU A 796 21.17 23.44 20.53
CA LEU A 796 20.05 23.41 21.48
C LEU A 796 20.12 22.25 22.50
N GLN A 797 21.03 21.29 22.35
CA GLN A 797 21.29 20.22 23.33
C GLN A 797 22.40 20.57 24.33
N VAL A 798 23.16 21.64 24.06
CA VAL A 798 24.26 22.14 24.93
C VAL A 798 23.77 23.32 25.80
N GLN A 799 22.57 23.84 25.53
CA GLN A 799 21.79 24.70 26.43
C GLN A 799 20.74 23.87 27.15
#